data_AF-H3H6Q7-F1
#
_entry.id   AF-H3H6Q7-F1
#
_cell.length_a   1.000
_cell.length_b   1.000
_cell.length_c   1.000
_cell.angle_alpha   90.00
_cell.angle_beta   90.00
_cell.angle_gamma   90.00
#
_symmetry.space_group_name_H-M   'P 1'
#
loop_
_entity.id
_entity.type
_entity.pdbx_description
1 polymer ?
#
loop_
_entity_poly.entity_id
_entity_poly.type
_entity_poly.pdbx_seq_one_letter_code
_entity_poly.pdbx_strand_id
1 'polypeptide(L)'
;MPLINDLLEDLDKVLWYCSLDMASGFWVVSMTERARKISAFVTPFGLFEWTRMPFGLKNAPQIYQRLIDNALDGYLRISPDRDHTEPTDVFEKGEPEAHPGPSVLGRRSYIDDILITADTWDSICEKVEALLDACERWNLSISVVKSFWGHRKVEYLGHRVSADGLEANPKDLESLEKLPFPKTLRSMQSFLGSLNYYSRFIEDFAVYAAILYELREVDFYEMHHGKHEDRAPESDDRWTRARTAFDLLKAKLSTTPILRHFDSDRQPLIVVYANKWAISAALVQEHDGMYWPVIFTSRTLKSNELNYGIVDKEVLALLRILDVCYTLLTNRSIKVLSRYSTLAWLLNASGFQGRLGRWAALLSEWTLEIRKCLKGEDEILDAIAASITPRAEVDEALIAIAPVKEPKRTIAMAPPTVELDEELLVVSFDGSARVKRSAGAYSAIVWKLPEWSIISAPSEFADDLTVNEAEYRGLLLGFKLLSDQNRGRVVICGDSNLIIRQMRGEIDCKAPGLQILRQKAMDQVKAWPKHEFLHVKRDWNQSADRLASAALQREAGVIVTDEGEIGDLVTINRLGELLHPSNDDPVVQISAVTRSARRHRQVSAAMQEEIIQRMRSERLVQAQDEEKWIVDLKSYLRGDVAALTTRDAKACAKITGDYEVGEDGLLFYCVNTTRLDEDRDSIARLVVPATLHQDFLHHYHASLEGGHQGIGRTYQRIKAHFHWRGLFKSVQRFVGECVDCETGKGRPVVQGESPGN
;
A
#
# COMPACT_ATOMS: atom_id res chain seq x y z
N MET A 1 8.70 3.45 29.07
CA MET A 1 9.06 2.02 28.93
C MET A 1 9.87 1.91 27.65
N PRO A 2 11.00 1.20 27.66
CA PRO A 2 11.79 0.91 26.46
C PRO A 2 10.98 0.07 25.45
N LEU A 3 11.42 -0.01 24.19
CA LEU A 3 10.88 -0.99 23.25
C LEU A 3 11.56 -2.34 23.49
N ILE A 4 10.81 -3.44 23.33
CA ILE A 4 11.33 -4.80 23.58
C ILE A 4 12.51 -5.15 22.65
N ASN A 5 12.58 -4.57 21.45
CA ASN A 5 13.71 -4.78 20.54
C ASN A 5 15.01 -4.20 21.10
N ASP A 6 15.00 -2.94 21.55
CA ASP A 6 16.16 -2.24 22.12
C ASP A 6 16.83 -3.02 23.28
N LEU A 7 16.02 -3.76 24.05
CA LEU A 7 16.48 -4.59 25.18
C LEU A 7 17.22 -5.86 24.75
N LEU A 8 17.04 -6.27 23.49
CA LEU A 8 17.59 -7.48 22.88
C LEU A 8 18.79 -7.19 21.95
N GLU A 9 19.20 -5.92 21.83
CA GLU A 9 20.38 -5.48 21.09
C GLU A 9 21.67 -5.60 21.96
N ASP A 10 22.85 -5.65 21.33
CA ASP A 10 24.18 -5.81 21.97
C ASP A 10 24.30 -7.00 22.95
N LEU A 11 23.84 -8.18 22.53
CA LEU A 11 23.87 -9.44 23.30
C LEU A 11 24.82 -10.50 22.73
N ASP A 12 25.60 -10.15 21.70
CA ASP A 12 26.67 -10.93 21.06
C ASP A 12 27.94 -11.03 21.93
N LYS A 13 28.33 -9.92 22.55
CA LYS A 13 29.53 -9.78 23.39
C LYS A 13 29.33 -10.31 24.82
N VAL A 14 28.30 -11.12 25.05
CA VAL A 14 27.86 -11.59 26.37
C VAL A 14 28.06 -13.08 26.48
N LEU A 15 28.80 -13.53 27.49
CA LEU A 15 29.02 -14.95 27.78
C LEU A 15 28.06 -15.49 28.85
N TRP A 16 27.65 -14.63 29.79
CA TRP A 16 26.84 -14.99 30.95
C TRP A 16 25.62 -14.08 31.08
N TYR A 17 24.48 -14.69 31.39
CA TYR A 17 23.19 -14.04 31.54
C TYR A 17 22.53 -14.46 32.86
N CYS A 18 21.89 -13.52 33.55
CA CYS A 18 20.88 -13.81 34.57
C CYS A 18 19.55 -13.17 34.12
N SER A 19 18.48 -13.95 34.04
CA SER A 19 17.14 -13.47 33.68
C SER A 19 16.23 -13.59 34.90
N LEU A 20 15.75 -12.46 35.41
CA LEU A 20 15.24 -12.33 36.78
C LEU A 20 13.81 -11.79 36.79
N ASP A 21 12.93 -12.41 37.58
CA ASP A 21 11.52 -12.04 37.75
C ASP A 21 11.32 -11.36 39.12
N MET A 22 10.69 -10.18 39.16
CA MET A 22 10.38 -9.48 40.40
C MET A 22 9.17 -10.11 41.12
N ALA A 23 9.40 -10.67 42.31
CA ALA A 23 8.37 -11.28 43.15
C ALA A 23 7.43 -10.24 43.78
N SER A 24 7.91 -9.04 44.10
CA SER A 24 7.10 -7.98 44.72
C SER A 24 6.05 -7.38 43.78
N GLY A 25 6.39 -7.29 42.49
CA GLY A 25 5.63 -6.56 41.47
C GLY A 25 5.12 -5.20 41.93
N PHE A 26 3.94 -4.82 41.45
CA PHE A 26 3.32 -3.52 41.73
C PHE A 26 3.07 -3.24 43.22
N TRP A 27 2.99 -4.27 44.07
CA TRP A 27 2.68 -4.14 45.50
C TRP A 27 3.75 -3.38 46.31
N VAL A 28 4.97 -3.23 45.79
CA VAL A 28 5.97 -2.36 46.42
C VAL A 28 5.53 -0.88 46.42
N VAL A 29 4.75 -0.46 45.41
CA VAL A 29 4.35 0.94 45.23
C VAL A 29 3.21 1.29 46.19
N SER A 30 3.44 2.26 47.08
CA SER A 30 2.40 2.83 47.95
C SER A 30 1.40 3.68 47.18
N MET A 31 0.11 3.55 47.49
CA MET A 31 -0.93 4.39 46.92
C MET A 31 -1.05 5.71 47.70
N THR A 32 -1.00 6.84 47.00
CA THR A 32 -1.26 8.16 47.61
C THR A 32 -2.68 8.23 48.17
N GLU A 33 -2.94 9.08 49.17
CA GLU A 33 -4.24 9.16 49.84
C GLU A 33 -5.42 9.39 48.87
N ARG A 34 -5.19 10.21 47.82
CA ARG A 34 -6.13 10.41 46.72
C ARG A 34 -6.34 9.13 45.89
N ALA A 35 -5.27 8.42 45.56
CA ALA A 35 -5.35 7.19 44.78
C ALA A 35 -6.06 6.06 45.55
N ARG A 36 -5.79 5.92 46.85
CA ARG A 36 -6.47 5.01 47.78
C ARG A 36 -7.99 5.18 47.70
N LYS A 37 -8.47 6.40 47.95
CA LYS A 37 -9.90 6.78 47.91
C LYS A 37 -10.58 6.52 46.55
N ILE A 38 -9.85 6.69 45.45
CA ILE A 38 -10.34 6.41 44.08
C ILE A 38 -10.37 4.89 43.79
N SER A 39 -9.50 4.11 44.42
CA SER A 39 -9.38 2.65 44.21
C SER A 39 -10.41 1.81 44.98
N ALA A 40 -11.34 2.44 45.69
CA ALA A 40 -12.24 1.77 46.62
C ALA A 40 -13.24 0.84 45.92
N PHE A 41 -13.49 -0.32 46.53
CA PHE A 41 -14.35 -1.38 46.01
C PHE A 41 -15.23 -2.00 47.10
N VAL A 42 -16.42 -2.45 46.73
CA VAL A 42 -17.40 -3.04 47.64
C VAL A 42 -17.30 -4.57 47.64
N THR A 43 -17.35 -5.16 48.82
CA THR A 43 -17.45 -6.61 49.05
C THR A 43 -18.65 -6.90 49.95
N PRO A 44 -19.09 -8.17 50.10
CA PRO A 44 -20.08 -8.56 51.12
C PRO A 44 -19.68 -8.23 52.56
N PHE A 45 -18.39 -7.95 52.81
CA PHE A 45 -17.84 -7.61 54.13
C PHE A 45 -17.64 -6.10 54.35
N GLY A 46 -17.99 -5.25 53.37
CA GLY A 46 -17.87 -3.80 53.43
C GLY A 46 -17.10 -3.17 52.28
N LEU A 47 -16.82 -1.87 52.42
CA LEU A 47 -16.02 -1.07 51.49
C LEU A 47 -14.53 -1.18 51.86
N PHE A 48 -13.69 -1.50 50.89
CA PHE A 48 -12.23 -1.61 51.03
C PHE A 48 -11.53 -0.68 50.03
N GLU A 49 -10.30 -0.27 50.32
CA GLU A 49 -9.45 0.52 49.41
C GLU A 49 -8.04 -0.07 49.34
N TRP A 50 -7.35 0.12 48.21
CA TRP A 50 -6.01 -0.42 47.99
C TRP A 50 -4.94 0.53 48.55
N THR A 51 -4.19 0.08 49.56
CA THR A 51 -3.07 0.82 50.16
C THR A 51 -1.75 0.72 49.37
N ARG A 52 -1.62 -0.33 48.54
CA ARG A 52 -0.52 -0.57 47.59
C ARG A 52 -1.10 -0.70 46.18
N MET A 53 -0.30 -0.45 45.14
CA MET A 53 -0.77 -0.35 43.76
C MET A 53 -1.29 -1.70 43.21
N PRO A 54 -2.59 -1.84 42.93
CA PRO A 54 -3.17 -3.09 42.46
C PRO A 54 -2.95 -3.29 40.95
N PHE A 55 -2.97 -4.55 40.52
CA PHE A 55 -3.04 -4.91 39.10
C PHE A 55 -4.33 -4.37 38.44
N GLY A 56 -4.26 -4.12 37.13
CA GLY A 56 -5.38 -3.61 36.32
C GLY A 56 -5.49 -2.08 36.21
N LEU A 57 -4.72 -1.31 37.00
CA LEU A 57 -4.62 0.14 36.80
C LEU A 57 -3.83 0.46 35.52
N LYS A 58 -4.43 1.25 34.61
CA LYS A 58 -3.86 1.63 33.31
C LYS A 58 -2.42 2.16 33.34
N ASN A 59 -2.05 2.84 34.43
CA ASN A 59 -0.77 3.52 34.59
C ASN A 59 0.25 2.74 35.46
N ALA A 60 -0.13 1.59 36.02
CA ALA A 60 0.71 0.85 36.96
C ALA A 60 2.04 0.35 36.34
N PRO A 61 2.07 -0.22 35.11
CA PRO A 61 3.32 -0.64 34.48
C PRO A 61 4.32 0.51 34.29
N GLN A 62 3.85 1.70 33.93
CA GLN A 62 4.70 2.87 33.69
C GLN A 62 5.22 3.50 34.98
N ILE A 63 4.43 3.44 36.07
CA ILE A 63 4.87 3.85 37.41
C ILE A 63 5.91 2.84 37.95
N TYR A 64 5.66 1.54 37.79
CA TYR A 64 6.56 0.50 38.24
C TYR A 64 7.89 0.51 37.48
N GLN A 65 7.88 0.58 36.15
CA GLN A 65 9.09 0.75 35.34
C GLN A 65 9.90 1.97 35.80
N ARG A 66 9.27 3.10 36.11
CA ARG A 66 10.00 4.28 36.61
C ARG A 66 10.67 4.03 37.96
N LEU A 67 10.06 3.26 38.85
CA LEU A 67 10.67 2.86 40.11
C LEU A 67 11.84 1.90 39.90
N ILE A 68 11.72 0.92 39.00
CA ILE A 68 12.81 0.01 38.62
C ILE A 68 13.96 0.76 37.96
N ASP A 69 13.71 1.58 36.93
CA ASP A 69 14.72 2.45 36.29
C ASP A 69 15.46 3.29 37.35
N ASN A 70 14.73 3.89 38.30
CA ASN A 70 15.34 4.70 39.36
C ASN A 70 16.10 3.87 40.42
N ALA A 71 15.67 2.63 40.70
CA ALA A 71 16.35 1.74 41.63
C ALA A 71 17.68 1.21 41.07
N LEU A 72 17.75 0.99 39.75
CA LEU A 72 18.93 0.46 39.05
C LEU A 72 19.94 1.53 38.62
N ASP A 73 19.45 2.69 38.15
CA ASP A 73 20.28 3.78 37.64
C ASP A 73 20.52 4.91 38.67
N GLY A 74 19.75 4.93 39.78
CA GLY A 74 20.01 5.82 40.92
C GLY A 74 19.72 7.32 40.72
N TYR A 75 18.86 7.71 39.78
CA TYR A 75 18.62 9.14 39.48
C TYR A 75 18.17 9.99 40.70
N LEU A 76 17.31 9.42 41.55
CA LEU A 76 16.77 10.07 42.75
C LEU A 76 16.94 9.16 43.98
N ARG A 77 17.31 9.76 45.11
CA ARG A 77 17.46 9.07 46.40
C ARG A 77 16.47 9.60 47.44
N ILE A 78 16.22 8.80 48.47
CA ILE A 78 15.57 9.26 49.71
C ILE A 78 16.68 9.56 50.72
N SER A 79 16.63 10.73 51.35
CA SER A 79 17.62 11.14 52.36
C SER A 79 17.62 10.17 53.56
N PRO A 80 18.80 9.72 54.04
CA PRO A 80 18.91 8.70 55.10
C PRO A 80 18.45 9.18 56.48
N ASP A 81 18.38 10.49 56.70
CA ASP A 81 17.93 11.09 57.97
C ASP A 81 16.39 11.18 58.11
N ARG A 82 15.61 10.48 57.25
CA ARG A 82 14.14 10.49 57.30
C ARG A 82 13.54 9.37 58.14
N ASP A 83 12.38 9.68 58.72
CA ASP A 83 11.51 8.68 59.34
C ASP A 83 10.97 7.71 58.27
N HIS A 84 11.34 6.43 58.39
CA HIS A 84 10.93 5.36 57.49
C HIS A 84 9.47 4.90 57.69
N THR A 85 8.74 5.43 58.69
CA THR A 85 7.34 5.02 58.96
C THR A 85 6.31 5.66 58.02
N GLU A 86 6.62 6.80 57.38
CA GLU A 86 5.71 7.46 56.43
C GLU A 86 6.03 7.15 54.95
N PRO A 87 5.03 6.79 54.12
CA PRO A 87 5.22 6.62 52.67
C PRO A 87 5.68 7.91 51.97
N THR A 88 6.95 7.95 51.58
CA THR A 88 7.53 9.01 50.75
C THR A 88 7.37 8.69 49.26
N ASP A 89 6.82 9.62 48.48
CA ASP A 89 6.97 9.60 47.01
C ASP A 89 8.35 10.17 46.65
N VAL A 90 9.22 9.33 46.06
CA VAL A 90 10.58 9.73 45.68
C VAL A 90 10.63 10.65 44.46
N PHE A 91 9.59 10.64 43.61
CA PHE A 91 9.52 11.52 42.44
C PHE A 91 8.99 12.91 42.77
N GLU A 92 8.32 13.09 43.92
CA GLU A 92 7.95 14.41 44.46
C GLU A 92 8.92 14.94 45.53
N LYS A 93 9.47 14.06 46.39
CA LYS A 93 10.23 14.43 47.59
C LYS A 93 11.63 13.82 47.68
N GLY A 94 12.12 13.17 46.62
CA GLY A 94 13.49 12.66 46.54
C GLY A 94 14.51 13.75 46.20
N GLU A 95 15.76 13.52 46.56
CA GLU A 95 16.90 14.36 46.16
C GLU A 95 17.54 13.80 44.89
N PRO A 96 18.06 14.63 43.97
CA PRO A 96 18.96 14.15 42.92
C PRO A 96 20.18 13.47 43.54
N GLU A 97 20.58 12.30 43.02
CA GLU A 97 21.84 11.71 43.45
C GLU A 97 23.01 12.57 42.93
N ALA A 98 23.94 12.91 43.82
CA ALA A 98 25.04 13.83 43.49
C ALA A 98 26.10 13.16 42.62
N HIS A 99 26.23 11.84 42.74
CA HIS A 99 27.12 10.98 41.97
C HIS A 99 26.32 9.77 41.48
N PRO A 100 25.49 9.91 40.43
CA PRO A 100 24.85 8.76 39.81
C PRO A 100 25.96 7.84 39.28
N GLY A 101 26.01 6.61 39.82
CA GLY A 101 26.97 5.62 39.38
C GLY A 101 26.73 5.21 37.92
N PRO A 102 27.70 4.56 37.26
CA PRO A 102 27.39 3.84 36.03
C PRO A 102 26.28 2.81 36.32
N SER A 103 25.26 2.77 35.46
CA SER A 103 24.13 1.82 35.61
C SER A 103 24.66 0.40 35.80
N VAL A 104 24.25 -0.25 36.90
CA VAL A 104 24.77 -1.57 37.31
C VAL A 104 24.59 -2.62 36.22
N LEU A 105 23.49 -2.52 35.47
CA LEU A 105 23.05 -3.53 34.51
C LEU A 105 22.98 -3.03 33.07
N GLY A 106 22.98 -1.71 32.87
CA GLY A 106 22.48 -1.10 31.63
C GLY A 106 20.96 -1.22 31.52
N ARG A 107 20.38 -0.64 30.47
CA ARG A 107 18.91 -0.54 30.34
C ARG A 107 18.29 -1.83 29.80
N ARG A 108 18.29 -2.89 30.62
CA ARG A 108 17.73 -4.23 30.30
C ARG A 108 16.66 -4.71 31.29
N SER A 109 15.82 -3.77 31.74
CA SER A 109 14.64 -4.01 32.57
C SER A 109 13.34 -3.69 31.81
N TYR A 110 12.34 -4.56 31.92
CA TYR A 110 10.99 -4.35 31.38
C TYR A 110 9.95 -4.79 32.41
N ILE A 111 9.37 -3.81 33.10
CA ILE A 111 8.42 -4.03 34.20
C ILE A 111 9.04 -4.95 35.27
N ASP A 112 8.65 -6.23 35.34
CA ASP A 112 9.10 -7.22 36.33
C ASP A 112 10.27 -8.09 35.83
N ASP A 113 10.59 -8.05 34.52
CA ASP A 113 11.67 -8.83 33.89
C ASP A 113 12.99 -8.03 33.84
N ILE A 114 14.09 -8.56 34.39
CA ILE A 114 15.42 -7.93 34.38
C ILE A 114 16.47 -8.90 33.81
N LEU A 115 17.22 -8.48 32.78
CA LEU A 115 18.34 -9.24 32.21
C LEU A 115 19.69 -8.63 32.59
N ILE A 116 20.48 -9.35 33.39
CA ILE A 116 21.89 -9.07 33.65
C ILE A 116 22.74 -9.72 32.56
N THR A 117 23.76 -9.02 32.09
CA THR A 117 24.70 -9.49 31.05
C THR A 117 26.16 -9.22 31.43
N ALA A 118 27.05 -10.21 31.25
CA ALA A 118 28.49 -10.03 31.36
C ALA A 118 29.30 -10.90 30.37
N ASP A 119 30.53 -10.48 30.11
CA ASP A 119 31.57 -11.19 29.35
C ASP A 119 32.30 -12.25 30.20
N THR A 120 32.37 -12.02 31.51
CA THR A 120 33.17 -12.76 32.49
C THR A 120 32.30 -13.20 33.68
N TRP A 121 32.74 -14.24 34.40
CA TRP A 121 31.98 -14.76 35.53
C TRP A 121 32.01 -13.78 36.72
N ASP A 122 33.18 -13.23 37.03
CA ASP A 122 33.35 -12.33 38.17
C ASP A 122 32.51 -11.04 37.98
N SER A 123 32.46 -10.50 36.75
CA SER A 123 31.60 -9.35 36.42
C SER A 123 30.10 -9.65 36.53
N ILE A 124 29.64 -10.89 36.32
CA ILE A 124 28.22 -11.20 36.58
C ILE A 124 27.93 -11.34 38.09
N CYS A 125 28.90 -11.79 38.89
CA CYS A 125 28.78 -11.78 40.35
C CYS A 125 28.72 -10.35 40.90
N GLU A 126 29.65 -9.46 40.52
CA GLU A 126 29.66 -8.04 40.92
C GLU A 126 28.33 -7.34 40.60
N LYS A 127 27.77 -7.58 39.41
CA LYS A 127 26.48 -7.01 38.98
C LYS A 127 25.28 -7.60 39.72
N VAL A 128 25.34 -8.88 40.11
CA VAL A 128 24.31 -9.52 40.94
C VAL A 128 24.34 -8.96 42.36
N GLU A 129 25.52 -8.80 42.97
CA GLU A 129 25.66 -8.22 44.31
C GLU A 129 25.13 -6.78 44.34
N ALA A 130 25.56 -5.93 43.40
CA ALA A 130 25.07 -4.55 43.30
C ALA A 130 23.57 -4.43 42.96
N LEU A 131 22.97 -5.43 42.28
CA LEU A 131 21.50 -5.52 42.13
C LEU A 131 20.84 -5.89 43.47
N LEU A 132 21.37 -6.85 44.23
CA LEU A 132 20.80 -7.25 45.52
C LEU A 132 20.83 -6.08 46.52
N ASP A 133 21.92 -5.31 46.56
CA ASP A 133 22.03 -4.05 47.31
C ASP A 133 20.98 -3.02 46.88
N ALA A 134 20.68 -2.93 45.57
CA ALA A 134 19.60 -2.09 45.07
C ALA A 134 18.22 -2.62 45.49
N CYS A 135 18.00 -3.93 45.43
CA CYS A 135 16.73 -4.54 45.84
C CYS A 135 16.45 -4.34 47.33
N GLU A 136 17.45 -4.50 48.21
CA GLU A 136 17.29 -4.25 49.65
C GLU A 136 16.93 -2.77 49.91
N ARG A 137 17.71 -1.82 49.37
CA ARG A 137 17.46 -0.37 49.52
C ARG A 137 16.08 0.07 49.03
N TRP A 138 15.52 -0.60 48.02
CA TRP A 138 14.23 -0.27 47.42
C TRP A 138 13.07 -1.19 47.83
N ASN A 139 13.30 -2.12 48.76
CA ASN A 139 12.33 -3.15 49.20
C ASN A 139 11.72 -3.93 48.02
N LEU A 140 12.54 -4.23 47.01
CA LEU A 140 12.24 -5.13 45.92
C LEU A 140 12.64 -6.56 46.31
N SER A 141 12.05 -7.56 45.68
CA SER A 141 12.34 -8.97 45.96
C SER A 141 12.31 -9.77 44.67
N ILE A 142 13.28 -10.68 44.50
CA ILE A 142 13.49 -11.45 43.28
C ILE A 142 12.93 -12.87 43.46
N SER A 143 12.21 -13.37 42.47
CA SER A 143 11.63 -14.71 42.47
C SER A 143 12.68 -15.77 42.11
N VAL A 144 13.38 -16.28 43.12
CA VAL A 144 14.44 -17.30 42.95
C VAL A 144 13.98 -18.52 42.12
N VAL A 145 12.71 -18.91 42.23
CA VAL A 145 12.15 -20.10 41.56
C VAL A 145 11.85 -19.87 40.06
N LYS A 146 11.59 -18.62 39.65
CA LYS A 146 11.36 -18.27 38.23
C LYS A 146 12.62 -17.73 37.54
N SER A 147 13.61 -17.30 38.32
CA SER A 147 14.81 -16.61 37.83
C SER A 147 15.91 -17.58 37.45
N PHE A 148 16.62 -17.27 36.37
CA PHE A 148 17.77 -18.03 35.85
C PHE A 148 19.06 -17.26 36.17
N TRP A 149 20.07 -17.93 36.70
CA TRP A 149 21.30 -17.30 37.21
C TRP A 149 22.55 -17.91 36.58
N GLY A 150 23.42 -17.09 35.99
CA GLY A 150 24.73 -17.52 35.47
C GLY A 150 24.67 -18.53 34.32
N HIS A 151 23.65 -18.46 33.45
CA HIS A 151 23.55 -19.33 32.29
C HIS A 151 24.18 -18.69 31.04
N ARG A 152 24.61 -19.50 30.07
CA ARG A 152 24.99 -19.03 28.72
C ARG A 152 23.80 -18.86 27.76
N LYS A 153 22.61 -19.28 28.19
CA LYS A 153 21.36 -19.27 27.44
C LYS A 153 20.18 -19.18 28.39
N VAL A 154 19.31 -18.19 28.23
CA VAL A 154 18.19 -17.88 29.15
C VAL A 154 16.88 -17.64 28.41
N GLU A 155 15.76 -17.74 29.11
CA GLU A 155 14.47 -17.21 28.66
C GLU A 155 14.30 -15.77 29.19
N TYR A 156 14.05 -14.79 28.32
CA TYR A 156 13.86 -13.38 28.66
C TYR A 156 12.88 -12.71 27.69
N LEU A 157 11.85 -12.03 28.20
CA LEU A 157 10.74 -11.45 27.40
C LEU A 157 10.11 -12.44 26.41
N GLY A 158 10.03 -13.71 26.84
CA GLY A 158 9.61 -14.86 26.05
C GLY A 158 10.66 -15.41 25.08
N HIS A 159 11.71 -14.66 24.74
CA HIS A 159 12.74 -15.09 23.79
C HIS A 159 13.75 -16.02 24.47
N ARG A 160 14.30 -16.99 23.73
CA ARG A 160 15.47 -17.75 24.19
C ARG A 160 16.72 -17.04 23.67
N VAL A 161 17.53 -16.52 24.59
CA VAL A 161 18.64 -15.58 24.35
C VAL A 161 19.97 -16.26 24.63
N SER A 162 20.95 -16.11 23.73
CA SER A 162 22.34 -16.58 23.89
C SER A 162 23.30 -15.79 22.99
N ALA A 163 24.61 -15.97 23.14
CA ALA A 163 25.61 -15.29 22.30
C ALA A 163 25.44 -15.60 20.80
N ASP A 164 24.96 -16.80 20.47
CA ASP A 164 24.66 -17.24 19.09
C ASP A 164 23.53 -16.44 18.43
N GLY A 165 22.67 -15.79 19.22
CA GLY A 165 21.47 -15.08 18.74
C GLY A 165 20.23 -15.22 19.63
N LEU A 166 19.10 -14.81 19.05
CA LEU A 166 17.75 -14.89 19.60
C LEU A 166 16.98 -16.06 18.97
N GLU A 167 16.15 -16.71 19.77
CA GLU A 167 15.30 -17.84 19.36
C GLU A 167 13.86 -17.70 19.90
N ALA A 168 12.94 -18.38 19.21
CA ALA A 168 11.57 -18.61 19.65
C ALA A 168 11.51 -19.56 20.87
N ASN A 169 10.48 -19.44 21.73
CA ASN A 169 10.37 -20.31 22.91
C ASN A 169 9.90 -21.73 22.53
N PRO A 170 10.68 -22.79 22.83
CA PRO A 170 10.29 -24.16 22.46
C PRO A 170 8.96 -24.63 23.08
N LYS A 171 8.64 -24.17 24.30
CA LYS A 171 7.44 -24.61 25.05
C LYS A 171 6.15 -24.25 24.32
N ASP A 172 6.12 -23.06 23.76
CA ASP A 172 4.99 -22.54 22.98
C ASP A 172 4.94 -23.19 21.59
N LEU A 173 6.09 -23.33 20.91
CA LEU A 173 6.18 -23.95 19.59
C LEU A 173 5.60 -25.36 19.57
N GLU A 174 5.94 -26.19 20.57
CA GLU A 174 5.35 -27.54 20.73
C GLU A 174 3.83 -27.52 20.87
N SER A 175 3.26 -26.47 21.46
CA SER A 175 1.80 -26.32 21.58
C SER A 175 1.17 -25.92 20.25
N LEU A 176 1.80 -25.00 19.51
CA LEU A 176 1.35 -24.49 18.21
C LEU A 176 1.42 -25.56 17.12
N GLU A 177 2.47 -26.38 17.10
CA GLU A 177 2.64 -27.50 16.17
C GLU A 177 1.52 -28.55 16.33
N LYS A 178 1.04 -28.75 17.56
CA LYS A 178 -0.01 -29.73 17.87
C LYS A 178 -1.44 -29.16 17.73
N LEU A 179 -1.60 -27.88 17.40
CA LEU A 179 -2.94 -27.29 17.19
C LEU A 179 -3.66 -27.86 15.96
N PRO A 180 -4.95 -28.25 16.08
CA PRO A 180 -5.79 -28.57 14.94
C PRO A 180 -6.24 -27.30 14.20
N PHE A 181 -6.60 -27.44 12.92
CA PHE A 181 -7.12 -26.33 12.11
C PHE A 181 -8.34 -25.66 12.80
N PRO A 182 -8.35 -24.32 12.98
CA PRO A 182 -9.43 -23.60 13.68
C PRO A 182 -10.82 -23.84 13.07
N LYS A 183 -11.84 -23.96 13.93
CA LYS A 183 -13.23 -24.23 13.52
C LYS A 183 -14.13 -22.99 13.49
N THR A 184 -13.63 -21.83 13.91
CA THR A 184 -14.37 -20.56 13.98
C THR A 184 -13.46 -19.37 13.69
N LEU A 185 -14.02 -18.26 13.23
CA LEU A 185 -13.25 -17.02 13.01
C LEU A 185 -12.50 -16.58 14.28
N ARG A 186 -13.14 -16.64 15.46
CA ARG A 186 -12.51 -16.27 16.73
C ARG A 186 -11.32 -17.17 17.09
N SER A 187 -11.35 -18.47 16.75
CA SER A 187 -10.20 -19.35 16.97
C SER A 187 -9.08 -19.12 15.94
N MET A 188 -9.41 -18.81 14.69
CA MET A 188 -8.42 -18.40 13.67
C MET A 188 -7.73 -17.08 14.04
N GLN A 189 -8.50 -16.09 14.50
CA GLN A 189 -7.97 -14.82 15.01
C GLN A 189 -7.10 -15.00 16.26
N SER A 190 -7.44 -15.95 17.15
CA SER A 190 -6.60 -16.28 18.32
C SER A 190 -5.28 -16.91 17.91
N PHE A 191 -5.26 -17.79 16.90
CA PHE A 191 -4.05 -18.40 16.35
C PHE A 191 -3.16 -17.35 15.65
N LEU A 192 -3.71 -16.56 14.73
CA LEU A 192 -2.98 -15.46 14.10
C LEU A 192 -2.51 -14.42 15.13
N GLY A 193 -3.27 -14.25 16.22
CA GLY A 193 -2.94 -13.44 17.39
C GLY A 193 -1.67 -13.90 18.10
N SER A 194 -1.55 -15.20 18.43
CA SER A 194 -0.35 -15.76 19.06
C SER A 194 0.85 -15.80 18.11
N LEU A 195 0.63 -15.96 16.80
CA LEU A 195 1.73 -15.93 15.82
C LEU A 195 2.37 -14.55 15.62
N ASN A 196 1.73 -13.44 16.02
CA ASN A 196 2.33 -12.10 15.91
C ASN A 196 3.67 -12.00 16.64
N TYR A 197 3.83 -12.68 17.78
CA TYR A 197 5.09 -12.73 18.52
C TYR A 197 6.18 -13.50 17.74
N TYR A 198 5.80 -14.62 17.11
CA TYR A 198 6.69 -15.45 16.30
C TYR A 198 7.02 -14.83 14.93
N SER A 199 6.27 -13.82 14.47
CA SER A 199 6.40 -13.22 13.14
C SER A 199 7.78 -12.62 12.82
N ARG A 200 8.61 -12.28 13.83
CA ARG A 200 10.01 -11.84 13.62
C ARG A 200 10.97 -12.96 13.20
N PHE A 201 10.62 -14.21 13.54
CA PHE A 201 11.38 -15.43 13.24
C PHE A 201 10.88 -16.15 11.98
N ILE A 202 9.61 -15.94 11.63
CA ILE A 202 8.98 -16.56 10.46
C ILE A 202 9.22 -15.67 9.24
N GLU A 203 10.16 -16.08 8.40
CA GLU A 203 10.32 -15.51 7.06
C GLU A 203 8.97 -15.51 6.31
N ASP A 204 8.65 -14.38 5.67
CA ASP A 204 7.46 -14.22 4.82
C ASP A 204 6.12 -14.50 5.54
N PHE A 205 6.08 -14.41 6.88
CA PHE A 205 4.88 -14.67 7.72
C PHE A 205 3.55 -14.17 7.11
N ALA A 206 3.46 -12.88 6.79
CA ALA A 206 2.23 -12.25 6.29
C ALA A 206 1.92 -12.56 4.82
N VAL A 207 2.87 -13.16 4.09
CA VAL A 207 2.69 -13.67 2.73
C VAL A 207 1.95 -15.01 2.77
N TYR A 208 2.35 -15.92 3.68
CA TYR A 208 1.65 -17.19 3.94
C TYR A 208 0.32 -16.99 4.68
N ALA A 209 0.27 -16.13 5.71
CA ALA A 209 -0.93 -15.86 6.50
C ALA A 209 -2.03 -15.09 5.74
N ALA A 210 -1.76 -14.60 4.52
CA ALA A 210 -2.67 -13.74 3.77
C ALA A 210 -4.07 -14.31 3.56
N ILE A 211 -4.18 -15.59 3.16
CA ILE A 211 -5.46 -16.28 2.98
C ILE A 211 -6.21 -16.50 4.31
N LEU A 212 -5.49 -16.64 5.44
CA LEU A 212 -6.09 -16.82 6.75
C LEU A 212 -6.72 -15.52 7.29
N TYR A 213 -6.16 -14.36 6.93
CA TYR A 213 -6.73 -13.05 7.23
C TYR A 213 -8.00 -12.71 6.40
N GLU A 214 -8.29 -13.47 5.34
CA GLU A 214 -9.46 -13.26 4.47
C GLU A 214 -10.70 -14.07 4.88
N LEU A 215 -10.55 -15.04 5.79
CA LEU A 215 -11.67 -15.83 6.29
C LEU A 215 -12.61 -14.95 7.14
N ARG A 216 -13.91 -15.03 6.87
CA ARG A 216 -14.97 -14.29 7.57
C ARG A 216 -15.88 -15.27 8.31
N GLU A 217 -16.73 -14.75 9.19
CA GLU A 217 -17.65 -15.56 9.99
C GLU A 217 -18.67 -16.33 9.13
N VAL A 218 -19.09 -15.74 8.00
CA VAL A 218 -19.94 -16.40 6.99
C VAL A 218 -19.27 -17.62 6.35
N ASP A 219 -17.97 -17.55 6.02
CA ASP A 219 -17.26 -18.68 5.41
C ASP A 219 -17.24 -19.88 6.38
N PHE A 220 -16.99 -19.63 7.68
CA PHE A 220 -17.04 -20.67 8.71
C PHE A 220 -18.46 -21.22 8.91
N TYR A 221 -19.50 -20.39 8.82
CA TYR A 221 -20.89 -20.85 8.89
C TYR A 221 -21.24 -21.78 7.73
N GLU A 222 -20.89 -21.40 6.50
CA GLU A 222 -21.04 -22.20 5.28
C GLU A 222 -20.29 -23.54 5.36
N MET A 223 -19.06 -23.54 5.91
CA MET A 223 -18.27 -24.77 6.09
C MET A 223 -18.99 -25.83 6.93
N HIS A 224 -19.71 -25.43 7.98
CA HIS A 224 -20.43 -26.34 8.89
C HIS A 224 -21.88 -26.65 8.48
N HIS A 225 -22.57 -25.76 7.75
CA HIS A 225 -24.01 -25.88 7.47
C HIS A 225 -24.36 -26.05 5.98
N GLY A 226 -23.46 -25.73 5.05
CA GLY A 226 -23.67 -25.90 3.62
C GLY A 226 -23.55 -27.36 3.20
N LYS A 227 -24.61 -27.94 2.61
CA LYS A 227 -24.59 -29.28 2.01
C LYS A 227 -23.47 -29.39 0.98
N HIS A 228 -22.77 -30.52 0.93
CA HIS A 228 -21.68 -30.73 -0.03
C HIS A 228 -22.12 -30.66 -1.50
N GLU A 229 -23.38 -31.01 -1.81
CA GLU A 229 -23.92 -31.01 -3.17
C GLU A 229 -24.23 -29.60 -3.71
N ASP A 230 -24.44 -28.61 -2.82
CA ASP A 230 -24.75 -27.22 -3.18
C ASP A 230 -23.51 -26.30 -3.20
N ARG A 231 -22.29 -26.84 -2.97
CA ARG A 231 -21.05 -26.05 -2.90
C ARG A 231 -20.50 -25.73 -4.28
N ALA A 232 -20.32 -24.44 -4.56
CA ALA A 232 -19.50 -24.01 -5.69
C ALA A 232 -18.04 -24.50 -5.52
N PRO A 233 -17.35 -24.96 -6.59
CA PRO A 233 -15.99 -25.51 -6.49
C PRO A 233 -14.97 -24.56 -5.82
N GLU A 234 -15.16 -23.25 -5.97
CA GLU A 234 -14.33 -22.19 -5.37
C GLU A 234 -14.33 -22.20 -3.83
N SER A 235 -15.34 -22.81 -3.19
CA SER A 235 -15.47 -22.86 -1.72
C SER A 235 -14.60 -23.95 -1.09
N ASP A 236 -14.63 -25.17 -1.63
CA ASP A 236 -13.75 -26.25 -1.16
C ASP A 236 -12.27 -25.98 -1.57
N ASP A 237 -12.03 -25.27 -2.68
CA ASP A 237 -10.71 -24.72 -3.05
C ASP A 237 -10.20 -23.72 -1.99
N ARG A 238 -10.99 -22.69 -1.62
CA ARG A 238 -10.62 -21.73 -0.55
C ARG A 238 -10.23 -22.43 0.75
N TRP A 239 -11.00 -23.42 1.19
CA TRP A 239 -10.69 -24.16 2.41
C TRP A 239 -9.46 -25.05 2.29
N THR A 240 -9.18 -25.58 1.09
CA THR A 240 -7.92 -26.31 0.81
C THR A 240 -6.72 -25.37 0.92
N ARG A 241 -6.73 -24.22 0.22
CA ARG A 241 -5.66 -23.20 0.30
C ARG A 241 -5.42 -22.72 1.73
N ALA A 242 -6.50 -22.49 2.49
CA ALA A 242 -6.42 -22.07 3.89
C ALA A 242 -5.77 -23.14 4.79
N ARG A 243 -6.07 -24.43 4.58
CA ARG A 243 -5.42 -25.53 5.31
C ARG A 243 -3.94 -25.63 4.96
N THR A 244 -3.60 -25.62 3.67
CA THR A 244 -2.21 -25.61 3.21
C THR A 244 -1.42 -24.44 3.79
N ALA A 245 -1.99 -23.23 3.84
CA ALA A 245 -1.34 -22.07 4.48
C ALA A 245 -1.16 -22.21 6.00
N PHE A 246 -2.13 -22.80 6.69
CA PHE A 246 -2.04 -23.09 8.13
C PHE A 246 -0.94 -24.12 8.43
N ASP A 247 -0.87 -25.21 7.66
CA ASP A 247 0.13 -26.26 7.84
C ASP A 247 1.54 -25.80 7.42
N LEU A 248 1.68 -24.97 6.37
CA LEU A 248 2.94 -24.33 5.98
C LEU A 248 3.45 -23.36 7.07
N LEU A 249 2.58 -22.56 7.68
CA LEU A 249 2.96 -21.70 8.82
C LEU A 249 3.42 -22.52 10.02
N LYS A 250 2.80 -23.67 10.29
CA LYS A 250 3.23 -24.59 11.35
C LYS A 250 4.58 -25.25 11.05
N ALA A 251 4.85 -25.62 9.80
CA ALA A 251 6.17 -26.12 9.38
C ALA A 251 7.26 -25.04 9.50
N LYS A 252 6.97 -23.78 9.13
CA LYS A 252 7.89 -22.64 9.35
C LYS A 252 8.03 -22.24 10.81
N LEU A 253 7.09 -22.62 11.70
CA LEU A 253 7.21 -22.47 13.16
C LEU A 253 8.17 -23.50 13.77
N SER A 254 8.08 -24.78 13.39
CA SER A 254 9.02 -25.80 13.91
C SER A 254 10.42 -25.73 13.27
N THR A 255 10.59 -24.93 12.20
CA THR A 255 11.88 -24.66 11.54
C THR A 255 12.37 -23.22 11.69
N THR A 256 11.87 -22.44 12.67
CA THR A 256 12.35 -21.07 12.90
C THR A 256 13.87 -21.02 13.16
N PRO A 257 14.64 -20.20 12.43
CA PRO A 257 16.07 -20.09 12.62
C PRO A 257 16.44 -19.31 13.89
N ILE A 258 17.68 -19.49 14.32
CA ILE A 258 18.35 -18.54 15.23
C ILE A 258 18.51 -17.23 14.47
N LEU A 259 17.98 -16.13 15.01
CA LEU A 259 18.26 -14.79 14.51
C LEU A 259 19.56 -14.32 15.17
N ARG A 260 20.61 -14.08 14.37
CA ARG A 260 21.87 -13.53 14.92
C ARG A 260 21.64 -12.10 15.42
N HIS A 261 22.39 -11.74 16.45
CA HIS A 261 22.49 -10.35 16.90
C HIS A 261 23.09 -9.48 15.80
N PHE A 262 22.71 -8.21 15.77
CA PHE A 262 23.21 -7.25 14.79
C PHE A 262 24.67 -6.85 15.11
N ASP A 263 25.58 -7.09 14.18
CA ASP A 263 27.00 -6.71 14.30
C ASP A 263 27.20 -5.27 13.81
N SER A 264 27.70 -4.40 14.69
CA SER A 264 27.90 -2.97 14.40
C SER A 264 28.95 -2.69 13.32
N ASP A 265 29.82 -3.64 13.02
CA ASP A 265 31.00 -3.44 12.19
C ASP A 265 30.85 -4.09 10.79
N ARG A 266 29.71 -4.75 10.54
CA ARG A 266 29.37 -5.42 9.27
C ARG A 266 28.32 -4.65 8.46
N GLN A 267 28.47 -4.66 7.13
CA GLN A 267 27.48 -4.03 6.24
C GLN A 267 26.12 -4.75 6.34
N PRO A 268 25.02 -4.05 6.67
CA PRO A 268 23.68 -4.63 6.62
C PRO A 268 23.25 -4.92 5.17
N LEU A 269 22.71 -6.11 4.95
CA LEU A 269 22.08 -6.53 3.71
C LEU A 269 20.57 -6.65 3.92
N ILE A 270 19.78 -5.91 3.15
CA ILE A 270 18.32 -6.06 3.09
C ILE A 270 17.96 -6.89 1.86
N VAL A 271 17.14 -7.92 2.06
CA VAL A 271 16.44 -8.63 0.97
C VAL A 271 15.00 -8.15 0.97
N VAL A 272 14.49 -7.59 -0.13
CA VAL A 272 13.06 -7.25 -0.28
C VAL A 272 12.33 -8.24 -1.17
N TYR A 273 11.09 -8.57 -0.79
CA TYR A 273 10.18 -9.39 -1.56
C TYR A 273 8.76 -8.80 -1.55
N ALA A 274 8.07 -8.88 -2.68
CA ALA A 274 6.70 -8.45 -2.82
C ALA A 274 5.92 -9.33 -3.80
N ASN A 275 4.61 -9.43 -3.57
CA ASN A 275 3.68 -10.09 -4.48
C ASN A 275 2.36 -9.31 -4.62
N LYS A 276 1.29 -9.93 -5.12
CA LYS A 276 0.02 -9.25 -5.37
C LYS A 276 -0.70 -8.80 -4.09
N TRP A 277 -0.51 -9.45 -2.94
CA TRP A 277 -1.31 -9.29 -1.72
C TRP A 277 -0.55 -8.94 -0.44
N ALA A 278 0.77 -9.13 -0.40
CA ALA A 278 1.64 -8.92 0.75
C ALA A 278 3.05 -8.47 0.34
N ILE A 279 3.82 -8.01 1.34
CA ILE A 279 5.22 -7.62 1.24
C ILE A 279 6.01 -8.24 2.39
N SER A 280 7.29 -8.50 2.15
CA SER A 280 8.22 -9.08 3.11
C SER A 280 9.62 -8.50 2.92
N ALA A 281 10.41 -8.45 3.99
CA ALA A 281 11.81 -8.10 3.94
C ALA A 281 12.59 -8.80 5.07
N ALA A 282 13.83 -9.14 4.79
CA ALA A 282 14.78 -9.70 5.75
C ALA A 282 15.98 -8.75 5.89
N LEU A 283 16.44 -8.53 7.13
CA LEU A 283 17.74 -7.94 7.42
C LEU A 283 18.70 -9.08 7.75
N VAL A 284 19.83 -9.14 7.05
CA VAL A 284 20.81 -10.21 7.13
C VAL A 284 22.23 -9.61 7.14
N GLN A 285 23.19 -10.33 7.72
CA GLN A 285 24.61 -9.92 7.75
C GLN A 285 25.52 -11.11 7.44
N GLU A 286 26.66 -10.84 6.80
CA GLU A 286 27.63 -11.85 6.38
C GLU A 286 28.58 -12.21 7.53
N HIS A 287 28.51 -13.44 8.04
CA HIS A 287 29.46 -13.99 9.00
C HIS A 287 30.14 -15.22 8.40
N ASP A 288 31.46 -15.18 8.32
CA ASP A 288 32.32 -16.33 7.96
C ASP A 288 31.96 -16.95 6.59
N GLY A 289 31.58 -16.08 5.63
CA GLY A 289 31.16 -16.47 4.28
C GLY A 289 29.70 -16.92 4.16
N MET A 290 28.91 -16.88 5.25
CA MET A 290 27.48 -17.17 5.25
C MET A 290 26.66 -15.97 5.70
N TYR A 291 25.61 -15.63 4.97
CA TYR A 291 24.62 -14.63 5.41
C TYR A 291 23.65 -15.23 6.44
N TRP A 292 23.54 -14.60 7.60
CA TRP A 292 22.64 -14.99 8.70
C TRP A 292 21.51 -13.96 8.88
N PRO A 293 20.27 -14.40 9.18
CA PRO A 293 19.16 -13.50 9.44
C PRO A 293 19.30 -12.82 10.80
N VAL A 294 19.03 -11.52 10.85
CA VAL A 294 18.95 -10.69 12.07
C VAL A 294 17.48 -10.45 12.44
N ILE A 295 16.62 -10.20 11.44
CA ILE A 295 15.17 -10.09 11.64
C ILE A 295 14.40 -10.26 10.33
N PHE A 296 13.22 -10.86 10.39
CA PHE A 296 12.22 -10.84 9.33
C PHE A 296 11.10 -9.85 9.66
N THR A 297 10.58 -9.15 8.64
CA THR A 297 9.36 -8.36 8.77
C THR A 297 8.49 -8.48 7.53
N SER A 298 7.19 -8.65 7.71
CA SER A 298 6.23 -8.77 6.61
C SER A 298 4.88 -8.19 6.99
N ARG A 299 4.08 -7.80 6.00
CA ARG A 299 2.69 -7.39 6.19
C ARG A 299 1.84 -7.63 4.94
N THR A 300 0.53 -7.78 5.14
CA THR A 300 -0.42 -7.71 4.04
C THR A 300 -0.51 -6.27 3.49
N LEU A 301 -0.87 -6.17 2.20
CA LEU A 301 -1.10 -4.90 1.52
C LEU A 301 -2.49 -4.35 1.83
N LYS A 302 -2.55 -3.05 2.11
CA LYS A 302 -3.80 -2.30 2.32
C LYS A 302 -4.59 -2.20 1.00
N SER A 303 -5.90 -1.98 1.07
CA SER A 303 -6.79 -2.02 -0.10
C SER A 303 -6.43 -1.05 -1.24
N ASN A 304 -5.71 0.03 -0.95
CA ASN A 304 -5.17 0.96 -1.95
C ASN A 304 -3.80 0.50 -2.50
N GLU A 305 -2.97 -0.14 -1.68
CA GLU A 305 -1.64 -0.65 -2.04
C GLU A 305 -1.71 -1.92 -2.93
N LEU A 306 -2.83 -2.66 -2.90
CA LEU A 306 -3.09 -3.78 -3.82
C LEU A 306 -2.96 -3.38 -5.30
N ASN A 307 -3.41 -2.17 -5.63
CA ASN A 307 -3.43 -1.63 -6.99
C ASN A 307 -2.07 -1.06 -7.43
N TYR A 308 -1.02 -1.20 -6.63
CA TYR A 308 0.32 -0.69 -6.95
C TYR A 308 1.08 -1.68 -7.86
N GLY A 309 2.04 -1.17 -8.64
CA GLY A 309 2.98 -2.01 -9.38
C GLY A 309 3.86 -2.86 -8.46
N ILE A 310 4.53 -3.88 -9.01
CA ILE A 310 5.39 -4.77 -8.19
C ILE A 310 6.58 -4.02 -7.58
N VAL A 311 7.16 -3.07 -8.32
CA VAL A 311 8.24 -2.18 -7.87
C VAL A 311 7.78 -1.30 -6.68
N ASP A 312 6.62 -0.65 -6.79
CA ASP A 312 6.02 0.13 -5.71
C ASP A 312 5.84 -0.69 -4.42
N LYS A 313 5.62 -2.00 -4.54
CA LYS A 313 5.44 -2.92 -3.41
C LYS A 313 6.78 -3.36 -2.81
N GLU A 314 7.84 -3.52 -3.60
CA GLU A 314 9.21 -3.66 -3.07
C GLU A 314 9.70 -2.37 -2.38
N VAL A 315 9.30 -1.18 -2.86
CA VAL A 315 9.55 0.08 -2.15
C VAL A 315 8.82 0.11 -0.79
N LEU A 316 7.56 -0.37 -0.74
CA LEU A 316 6.85 -0.53 0.53
C LEU A 316 7.52 -1.57 1.46
N ALA A 317 8.18 -2.60 0.92
CA ALA A 317 8.93 -3.59 1.70
C ALA A 317 10.19 -2.97 2.31
N LEU A 318 10.97 -2.24 1.50
CA LEU A 318 12.16 -1.51 1.93
C LEU A 318 11.81 -0.49 3.03
N LEU A 319 10.81 0.37 2.79
CA LEU A 319 10.33 1.35 3.77
C LEU A 319 9.87 0.69 5.08
N ARG A 320 9.29 -0.53 5.03
CA ARG A 320 8.86 -1.26 6.23
C ARG A 320 10.03 -1.77 7.07
N ILE A 321 11.11 -2.23 6.46
CA ILE A 321 12.27 -2.73 7.23
C ILE A 321 13.16 -1.59 7.73
N LEU A 322 13.28 -0.48 7.00
CA LEU A 322 13.93 0.75 7.49
C LEU A 322 13.18 1.34 8.71
N ASP A 323 11.85 1.28 8.71
CA ASP A 323 10.97 1.63 9.85
C ASP A 323 11.15 0.69 11.05
N VAL A 324 11.20 -0.64 10.83
CA VAL A 324 11.33 -1.65 11.89
C VAL A 324 12.74 -1.71 12.50
N CYS A 325 13.77 -1.43 11.72
CA CYS A 325 15.18 -1.55 12.10
C CYS A 325 15.89 -0.19 12.19
N TYR A 326 15.14 0.89 12.46
CA TYR A 326 15.68 2.25 12.45
C TYR A 326 16.90 2.43 13.36
N THR A 327 16.87 1.86 14.57
CA THR A 327 17.98 1.85 15.55
C THR A 327 19.24 1.23 14.97
N LEU A 328 19.10 0.03 14.39
CA LEU A 328 20.20 -0.75 13.82
C LEU A 328 20.79 -0.12 12.56
N LEU A 329 19.96 0.47 11.70
CA LEU A 329 20.32 0.85 10.33
C LEU A 329 20.66 2.33 10.13
N THR A 330 20.27 3.22 11.05
CA THR A 330 20.51 4.67 10.90
C THR A 330 22.00 5.01 10.80
N ASN A 331 22.35 5.99 9.96
CA ASN A 331 23.72 6.40 9.63
C ASN A 331 24.63 5.32 8.97
N ARG A 332 24.08 4.18 8.51
CA ARG A 332 24.86 3.11 7.84
C ARG A 332 24.72 3.14 6.32
N SER A 333 25.72 2.59 5.64
CA SER A 333 25.61 2.13 4.25
C SER A 333 24.91 0.78 4.21
N ILE A 334 23.82 0.67 3.47
CA ILE A 334 22.92 -0.49 3.45
C ILE A 334 22.83 -1.05 2.03
N LYS A 335 23.21 -2.31 1.85
CA LYS A 335 23.11 -3.03 0.58
C LYS A 335 21.69 -3.60 0.46
N VAL A 336 21.01 -3.40 -0.66
CA VAL A 336 19.62 -3.82 -0.86
C VAL A 336 19.51 -4.73 -2.09
N LEU A 337 19.00 -5.95 -1.92
CA LEU A 337 18.70 -6.88 -3.01
C LEU A 337 17.22 -6.76 -3.39
N SER A 338 16.99 -6.48 -4.66
CA SER A 338 15.66 -6.38 -5.29
C SER A 338 15.64 -7.18 -6.59
N ARG A 339 14.45 -7.69 -6.96
CA ARG A 339 14.27 -8.40 -8.23
C ARG A 339 14.17 -7.44 -9.43
N TYR A 340 13.98 -6.14 -9.19
CA TYR A 340 13.76 -5.12 -10.21
C TYR A 340 14.70 -3.91 -10.06
N SER A 341 15.54 -3.66 -11.07
CA SER A 341 16.45 -2.51 -11.14
C SER A 341 15.77 -1.14 -11.02
N THR A 342 14.46 -1.08 -11.22
CA THR A 342 13.62 0.12 -11.10
C THR A 342 13.66 0.74 -9.70
N LEU A 343 13.98 -0.03 -8.64
CA LEU A 343 14.16 0.51 -7.29
C LEU A 343 15.40 1.43 -7.23
N ALA A 344 16.49 1.07 -7.92
CA ALA A 344 17.68 1.93 -8.06
C ALA A 344 17.40 3.18 -8.91
N TRP A 345 16.49 3.09 -9.89
CA TRP A 345 16.04 4.26 -10.66
C TRP A 345 15.25 5.26 -9.80
N LEU A 346 14.42 4.78 -8.85
CA LEU A 346 13.62 5.64 -7.98
C LEU A 346 14.46 6.50 -7.01
N LEU A 347 15.66 6.05 -6.61
CA LEU A 347 16.58 6.89 -5.82
C LEU A 347 17.31 7.94 -6.65
N ASN A 348 17.59 7.65 -7.92
CA ASN A 348 18.49 8.45 -8.77
C ASN A 348 17.77 9.39 -9.74
N ALA A 349 16.44 9.31 -9.86
CA ALA A 349 15.66 10.14 -10.78
C ALA A 349 15.06 11.38 -10.10
N SER A 350 15.25 12.54 -10.73
CA SER A 350 14.63 13.80 -10.32
C SER A 350 13.21 13.98 -10.89
N GLY A 351 12.43 14.87 -10.25
CA GLY A 351 11.14 15.35 -10.77
C GLY A 351 9.88 14.58 -10.30
N PHE A 352 9.99 13.64 -9.36
CA PHE A 352 8.84 12.87 -8.90
C PHE A 352 7.76 13.71 -8.18
N GLN A 353 6.53 13.67 -8.70
CA GLN A 353 5.35 14.22 -8.04
C GLN A 353 4.54 13.13 -7.31
N GLY A 354 3.61 13.55 -6.44
CA GLY A 354 2.65 12.65 -5.79
C GLY A 354 3.29 11.62 -4.84
N ARG A 355 2.99 10.33 -5.04
CA ARG A 355 3.41 9.24 -4.14
C ARG A 355 4.92 8.99 -4.19
N LEU A 356 5.48 8.88 -5.40
CA LEU A 356 6.88 8.51 -5.61
C LEU A 356 7.82 9.59 -5.05
N GLY A 357 7.45 10.87 -5.14
CA GLY A 357 8.22 11.97 -4.55
C GLY A 357 8.30 11.91 -3.02
N ARG A 358 7.23 11.46 -2.35
CA ARG A 358 7.25 11.23 -0.89
C ARG A 358 8.14 10.04 -0.51
N TRP A 359 8.15 8.98 -1.32
CA TRP A 359 9.03 7.82 -1.08
C TRP A 359 10.49 8.14 -1.37
N ALA A 360 10.79 8.86 -2.46
CA ALA A 360 12.15 9.32 -2.75
C ALA A 360 12.68 10.22 -1.62
N ALA A 361 11.86 11.14 -1.07
CA ALA A 361 12.23 11.93 0.09
C ALA A 361 12.53 11.06 1.33
N LEU A 362 11.63 10.13 1.69
CA LEU A 362 11.83 9.21 2.83
C LEU A 362 13.05 8.28 2.68
N LEU A 363 13.41 7.93 1.44
CA LEU A 363 14.59 7.10 1.16
C LEU A 363 15.88 7.92 1.02
N SER A 364 15.81 9.24 0.78
CA SER A 364 16.98 10.12 0.62
C SER A 364 17.78 10.35 1.91
N GLU A 365 17.19 10.03 3.07
CA GLU A 365 17.86 10.05 4.38
C GLU A 365 18.80 8.84 4.57
N TRP A 366 18.79 7.86 3.66
CA TRP A 366 19.47 6.58 3.80
C TRP A 366 20.55 6.37 2.73
N THR A 367 21.70 5.82 3.14
CA THR A 367 22.79 5.46 2.20
C THR A 367 22.54 4.07 1.62
N LEU A 368 21.80 3.99 0.51
CA LEU A 368 21.28 2.74 -0.05
C LEU A 368 22.04 2.31 -1.32
N GLU A 369 22.67 1.12 -1.28
CA GLU A 369 23.29 0.46 -2.43
C GLU A 369 22.37 -0.62 -3.00
N ILE A 370 21.51 -0.26 -3.96
CA ILE A 370 20.55 -1.20 -4.55
C ILE A 370 21.22 -2.03 -5.66
N ARG A 371 21.23 -3.36 -5.50
CA ARG A 371 21.63 -4.32 -6.53
C ARG A 371 20.41 -5.11 -7.03
N LYS A 372 20.30 -5.24 -8.36
CA LYS A 372 19.30 -6.11 -9.00
C LYS A 372 19.84 -7.55 -9.06
N CYS A 373 19.06 -8.52 -8.63
CA CYS A 373 19.34 -9.92 -8.95
C CYS A 373 18.94 -10.25 -10.41
N LEU A 374 19.82 -10.88 -11.18
CA LEU A 374 19.70 -10.98 -12.65
C LEU A 374 19.70 -12.39 -13.24
N LYS A 375 20.44 -13.34 -12.66
CA LYS A 375 20.55 -14.74 -13.13
C LYS A 375 20.99 -15.63 -11.97
N GLY A 376 20.06 -16.41 -11.42
CA GLY A 376 20.32 -17.16 -10.18
C GLY A 376 20.33 -16.22 -8.99
N GLU A 377 19.33 -16.35 -8.13
CA GLU A 377 19.36 -15.73 -6.80
C GLU A 377 20.46 -16.43 -5.96
N ASP A 378 20.67 -17.70 -6.29
CA ASP A 378 21.81 -18.62 -6.14
C ASP A 378 23.21 -17.97 -6.08
N GLU A 379 23.59 -17.01 -6.95
CA GLU A 379 24.94 -16.38 -6.87
C GLU A 379 25.18 -15.59 -5.56
N ILE A 380 24.11 -15.35 -4.78
CA ILE A 380 24.19 -14.84 -3.40
C ILE A 380 23.59 -15.85 -2.39
N LEU A 381 22.64 -16.71 -2.82
CA LEU A 381 22.02 -17.74 -1.97
C LEU A 381 22.88 -18.99 -1.72
N ASP A 382 23.81 -19.34 -2.59
CA ASP A 382 24.84 -20.38 -2.36
C ASP A 382 25.74 -20.03 -1.15
N ALA A 383 25.76 -18.75 -0.76
CA ALA A 383 26.44 -18.19 0.41
C ALA A 383 25.47 -17.73 1.53
N ILE A 384 24.21 -18.18 1.52
CA ILE A 384 23.23 -17.88 2.57
C ILE A 384 23.07 -19.09 3.50
N ALA A 385 23.04 -18.86 4.82
CA ALA A 385 22.74 -19.90 5.79
C ALA A 385 21.31 -20.44 5.58
N ALA A 386 21.11 -21.75 5.73
CA ALA A 386 19.93 -22.55 5.33
C ALA A 386 18.60 -22.20 6.05
N SER A 387 18.18 -20.94 5.94
CA SER A 387 17.15 -20.27 6.76
C SER A 387 16.36 -19.19 6.01
N ILE A 388 16.75 -18.88 4.77
CA ILE A 388 16.10 -17.93 3.87
C ILE A 388 15.69 -18.73 2.64
N THR A 389 14.41 -18.67 2.30
CA THR A 389 13.84 -19.44 1.19
C THR A 389 14.16 -18.74 -0.15
N PRO A 390 14.72 -19.44 -1.16
CA PRO A 390 14.86 -18.89 -2.51
C PRO A 390 13.52 -18.37 -3.04
N ARG A 391 13.46 -17.20 -3.67
CA ARG A 391 12.16 -16.59 -4.02
C ARG A 391 11.43 -17.32 -5.13
N ALA A 392 12.11 -18.19 -5.88
CA ALA A 392 11.48 -19.17 -6.77
C ALA A 392 10.62 -20.17 -5.99
N GLU A 393 11.15 -20.79 -4.93
CA GLU A 393 10.40 -21.72 -4.06
C GLU A 393 9.26 -21.02 -3.32
N VAL A 394 9.47 -19.75 -2.90
CA VAL A 394 8.40 -18.93 -2.32
C VAL A 394 7.29 -18.69 -3.35
N ASP A 395 7.62 -18.26 -4.57
CA ASP A 395 6.62 -18.01 -5.62
C ASP A 395 5.89 -19.30 -6.04
N GLU A 396 6.56 -20.46 -6.07
CA GLU A 396 5.92 -21.77 -6.29
C GLU A 396 4.98 -22.17 -5.15
N ALA A 397 5.42 -22.09 -3.89
CA ALA A 397 4.59 -22.38 -2.73
C ALA A 397 3.34 -21.48 -2.68
N LEU A 398 3.45 -20.25 -3.18
CA LEU A 398 2.33 -19.30 -3.25
C LEU A 398 1.30 -19.64 -4.32
N ILE A 399 1.61 -20.44 -5.35
CA ILE A 399 0.61 -20.92 -6.31
C ILE A 399 -0.49 -21.71 -5.56
N ALA A 400 -0.09 -22.54 -4.58
CA ALA A 400 -0.98 -23.40 -3.81
C ALA A 400 -1.82 -22.67 -2.74
N ILE A 401 -1.47 -21.43 -2.37
CA ILE A 401 -2.14 -20.68 -1.29
C ILE A 401 -2.58 -19.26 -1.68
N ALA A 402 -2.44 -18.89 -2.95
CA ALA A 402 -2.75 -17.55 -3.43
C ALA A 402 -4.17 -17.12 -3.02
N PRO A 403 -4.34 -16.03 -2.24
CA PRO A 403 -5.65 -15.54 -1.87
C PRO A 403 -6.43 -15.07 -3.11
N VAL A 404 -7.74 -15.35 -3.12
CA VAL A 404 -8.65 -14.89 -4.17
C VAL A 404 -9.05 -13.44 -3.91
N LYS A 405 -8.04 -12.56 -3.82
CA LYS A 405 -8.21 -11.13 -4.04
C LYS A 405 -8.52 -10.94 -5.52
N GLU A 406 -9.79 -11.10 -5.90
CA GLU A 406 -10.29 -10.40 -7.08
C GLU A 406 -9.86 -8.93 -6.93
N PRO A 407 -9.11 -8.35 -7.89
CA PRO A 407 -8.93 -6.90 -7.90
C PRO A 407 -10.35 -6.32 -7.98
N LYS A 408 -10.76 -5.59 -6.94
CA LYS A 408 -12.16 -5.15 -6.73
C LYS A 408 -12.81 -4.86 -8.07
N ARG A 409 -13.75 -5.70 -8.51
CA ARG A 409 -14.41 -5.52 -9.81
C ARG A 409 -14.84 -4.07 -9.89
N THR A 410 -14.17 -3.30 -10.74
CA THR A 410 -14.70 -2.02 -11.18
C THR A 410 -15.87 -2.43 -12.04
N ILE A 411 -17.05 -2.50 -11.44
CA ILE A 411 -18.29 -2.78 -12.14
C ILE A 411 -18.55 -1.57 -13.01
N ALA A 412 -17.88 -1.54 -14.16
CA ALA A 412 -18.27 -0.80 -15.33
C ALA A 412 -19.60 -1.42 -15.79
N MET A 413 -20.67 -1.11 -15.05
CA MET A 413 -21.99 -1.11 -15.62
C MET A 413 -21.88 -0.30 -16.91
N ALA A 414 -22.24 -0.93 -18.03
CA ALA A 414 -22.77 -0.13 -19.12
C ALA A 414 -23.87 0.77 -18.53
N PRO A 415 -23.96 2.05 -18.92
CA PRO A 415 -25.12 2.84 -18.51
C PRO A 415 -26.39 2.07 -18.90
N PRO A 416 -27.45 2.10 -18.09
CA PRO A 416 -28.66 1.34 -18.37
C PRO A 416 -29.17 1.72 -19.75
N THR A 417 -29.17 0.78 -20.69
CA THR A 417 -29.64 1.03 -22.06
C THR A 417 -31.09 1.46 -21.98
N VAL A 418 -31.38 2.63 -22.54
CA VAL A 418 -32.73 3.15 -22.74
C VAL A 418 -32.97 3.19 -24.25
N GLU A 419 -34.01 2.51 -24.71
CA GLU A 419 -34.41 2.59 -26.12
C GLU A 419 -34.97 3.99 -26.40
N LEU A 420 -34.78 4.52 -27.62
CA LEU A 420 -35.13 5.90 -27.97
C LEU A 420 -36.60 6.29 -27.73
N ASP A 421 -37.50 5.30 -27.70
CA ASP A 421 -38.94 5.44 -27.48
C ASP A 421 -39.42 4.89 -26.11
N GLU A 422 -38.52 4.57 -25.17
CA GLU A 422 -38.89 3.97 -23.87
C GLU A 422 -39.42 5.01 -22.87
N GLU A 423 -40.74 5.03 -22.63
CA GLU A 423 -41.33 5.81 -21.54
C GLU A 423 -40.90 5.30 -20.16
N LEU A 424 -39.99 6.04 -19.51
CA LEU A 424 -39.54 5.76 -18.15
C LEU A 424 -39.26 7.03 -17.34
N LEU A 425 -39.14 6.87 -16.02
CA LEU A 425 -38.84 7.97 -15.10
C LEU A 425 -37.35 7.95 -14.70
N VAL A 426 -36.65 9.07 -14.93
CA VAL A 426 -35.30 9.29 -14.40
C VAL A 426 -35.39 10.23 -13.22
N VAL A 427 -34.72 9.91 -12.12
CA VAL A 427 -34.56 10.80 -10.96
C VAL A 427 -33.11 11.22 -10.86
N SER A 428 -32.83 12.53 -10.79
CA SER A 428 -31.51 13.06 -10.49
C SER A 428 -31.53 13.80 -9.15
N PHE A 429 -30.63 13.46 -8.23
CA PHE A 429 -30.51 14.09 -6.91
C PHE A 429 -29.12 14.66 -6.63
N ASP A 430 -29.03 15.61 -5.71
CA ASP A 430 -27.78 16.22 -5.22
C ASP A 430 -27.93 16.66 -3.75
N GLY A 431 -26.82 16.73 -3.01
CA GLY A 431 -26.75 17.31 -1.67
C GLY A 431 -25.51 18.17 -1.43
N SER A 432 -25.72 19.41 -0.99
CA SER A 432 -24.69 20.43 -0.81
C SER A 432 -24.70 20.98 0.63
N ALA A 433 -23.54 21.15 1.27
CA ALA A 433 -23.48 21.61 2.68
C ALA A 433 -22.24 22.48 3.01
N ARG A 434 -22.38 23.36 4.01
CA ARG A 434 -21.37 24.33 4.45
C ARG A 434 -20.87 24.04 5.87
N VAL A 435 -19.70 23.42 5.96
CA VAL A 435 -19.01 23.04 7.22
C VAL A 435 -18.86 24.21 8.22
N LYS A 436 -18.77 25.47 7.76
CA LYS A 436 -18.64 26.66 8.63
C LYS A 436 -19.96 27.23 9.18
N ARG A 437 -21.12 26.74 8.74
CA ARG A 437 -22.45 27.21 9.19
C ARG A 437 -23.33 26.11 9.78
N SER A 438 -22.89 24.84 9.74
CA SER A 438 -23.75 23.68 10.02
C SER A 438 -25.08 23.76 9.26
N ALA A 439 -25.01 23.93 7.95
CA ALA A 439 -26.19 24.13 7.08
C ALA A 439 -26.04 23.34 5.79
N GLY A 440 -27.12 22.69 5.35
CA GLY A 440 -27.16 21.92 4.11
C GLY A 440 -28.47 22.08 3.34
N ALA A 441 -28.42 21.86 2.04
CA ALA A 441 -29.57 21.81 1.16
C ALA A 441 -29.44 20.63 0.20
N TYR A 442 -30.57 20.15 -0.28
CA TYR A 442 -30.65 18.98 -1.15
C TYR A 442 -31.77 19.14 -2.15
N SER A 443 -31.60 18.53 -3.32
CA SER A 443 -32.53 18.63 -4.45
C SER A 443 -32.87 17.25 -5.01
N ALA A 444 -33.99 17.20 -5.72
CA ALA A 444 -34.29 16.12 -6.64
C ALA A 444 -35.05 16.67 -7.85
N ILE A 445 -34.85 16.06 -9.01
CA ILE A 445 -35.62 16.34 -10.23
C ILE A 445 -36.11 15.00 -10.79
N VAL A 446 -37.39 14.92 -11.11
CA VAL A 446 -38.00 13.78 -11.81
C VAL A 446 -38.22 14.16 -13.27
N TRP A 447 -37.57 13.44 -14.17
CA TRP A 447 -37.66 13.61 -15.62
C TRP A 447 -38.56 12.51 -16.22
N LYS A 448 -39.40 12.86 -17.19
CA LYS A 448 -40.08 11.91 -18.07
C LYS A 448 -39.26 11.73 -19.36
N LEU A 449 -39.04 10.48 -19.77
CA LEU A 449 -38.54 10.14 -21.11
C LEU A 449 -39.70 9.70 -22.03
N PRO A 450 -39.55 9.84 -23.36
CA PRO A 450 -38.36 10.32 -24.08
C PRO A 450 -38.20 11.86 -24.10
N GLU A 451 -39.18 12.64 -23.65
CA GLU A 451 -39.23 14.09 -23.90
C GLU A 451 -38.28 14.95 -23.02
N TRP A 452 -37.65 14.34 -22.01
CA TRP A 452 -36.85 15.01 -20.97
C TRP A 452 -37.57 16.16 -20.26
N SER A 453 -38.89 16.06 -20.15
CA SER A 453 -39.71 17.03 -19.44
C SER A 453 -39.60 16.84 -17.92
N ILE A 454 -39.57 17.94 -17.17
CA ILE A 454 -39.54 17.93 -15.70
C ILE A 454 -40.96 17.71 -15.18
N ILE A 455 -41.19 16.61 -14.47
CA ILE A 455 -42.44 16.36 -13.72
C ILE A 455 -42.43 17.16 -12.40
N SER A 456 -41.28 17.23 -11.73
CA SER A 456 -41.11 18.02 -10.51
C SER A 456 -39.63 18.27 -10.21
N ALA A 457 -39.32 19.46 -9.69
CA ALA A 457 -37.97 19.88 -9.30
C ALA A 457 -37.97 20.64 -7.96
N PRO A 458 -38.14 19.97 -6.81
CA PRO A 458 -37.97 20.58 -5.49
C PRO A 458 -36.51 20.64 -5.02
N SER A 459 -36.29 21.60 -4.12
CA SER A 459 -35.19 21.66 -3.17
C SER A 459 -35.71 21.88 -1.75
N GLU A 460 -35.00 21.36 -0.77
CA GLU A 460 -35.24 21.60 0.66
C GLU A 460 -33.92 22.05 1.33
N PHE A 461 -34.02 22.80 2.42
CA PHE A 461 -32.90 23.27 3.26
C PHE A 461 -33.07 22.77 4.69
N ALA A 462 -31.99 22.41 5.37
CA ALA A 462 -32.01 22.07 6.79
C ALA A 462 -30.65 22.32 7.48
N ASP A 463 -30.72 22.68 8.75
CA ASP A 463 -29.57 22.86 9.63
C ASP A 463 -28.95 21.50 10.06
N ASP A 464 -27.72 21.56 10.58
CA ASP A 464 -26.90 20.47 11.12
C ASP A 464 -26.71 19.26 10.17
N LEU A 465 -26.63 19.50 8.85
CA LEU A 465 -26.32 18.46 7.85
C LEU A 465 -24.84 18.40 7.46
N THR A 466 -24.29 17.18 7.43
CA THR A 466 -23.09 16.88 6.61
C THR A 466 -23.46 16.69 5.14
N VAL A 467 -22.47 16.79 4.23
CA VAL A 467 -22.67 16.59 2.78
C VAL A 467 -23.35 15.23 2.50
N ASN A 468 -22.85 14.15 3.10
CA ASN A 468 -23.39 12.79 2.91
C ASN A 468 -24.84 12.64 3.41
N GLU A 469 -25.28 13.46 4.36
CA GLU A 469 -26.66 13.46 4.86
C GLU A 469 -27.59 14.30 4.00
N ALA A 470 -27.09 15.41 3.43
CA ALA A 470 -27.79 16.15 2.39
C ALA A 470 -28.02 15.26 1.15
N GLU A 471 -26.98 14.55 0.70
CA GLU A 471 -27.03 13.62 -0.45
C GLU A 471 -28.08 12.52 -0.25
N TYR A 472 -28.09 11.88 0.94
CA TYR A 472 -29.11 10.89 1.28
C TYR A 472 -30.52 11.50 1.38
N ARG A 473 -30.66 12.77 1.76
CA ARG A 473 -31.94 13.47 1.79
C ARG A 473 -32.42 13.88 0.39
N GLY A 474 -31.53 14.25 -0.52
CA GLY A 474 -31.85 14.47 -1.93
C GLY A 474 -32.40 13.19 -2.57
N LEU A 475 -31.76 12.06 -2.32
CA LEU A 475 -32.26 10.75 -2.75
C LEU A 475 -33.69 10.46 -2.21
N LEU A 476 -33.91 10.66 -0.90
CA LEU A 476 -35.21 10.46 -0.25
C LEU A 476 -36.28 11.46 -0.75
N LEU A 477 -35.89 12.69 -1.10
CA LEU A 477 -36.77 13.69 -1.71
C LEU A 477 -37.19 13.24 -3.13
N GLY A 478 -36.27 12.71 -3.92
CA GLY A 478 -36.59 12.07 -5.20
C GLY A 478 -37.56 10.91 -5.06
N PHE A 479 -37.40 10.08 -4.02
CA PHE A 479 -38.31 8.95 -3.76
C PHE A 479 -39.71 9.39 -3.31
N LYS A 480 -39.80 10.47 -2.53
CA LYS A 480 -41.07 11.12 -2.17
C LYS A 480 -41.85 11.53 -3.42
N LEU A 481 -41.20 12.14 -4.43
CA LEU A 481 -41.83 12.55 -5.69
C LEU A 481 -42.34 11.39 -6.55
N LEU A 482 -41.66 10.24 -6.53
CA LEU A 482 -42.12 9.02 -7.21
C LEU A 482 -43.34 8.36 -6.52
N SER A 483 -43.76 8.84 -5.34
CA SER A 483 -44.84 8.20 -4.58
C SER A 483 -46.19 8.31 -5.28
N ASP A 484 -46.44 9.40 -6.01
CA ASP A 484 -47.75 9.69 -6.62
C ASP A 484 -47.81 9.38 -8.14
N GLN A 485 -46.76 8.77 -8.70
CA GLN A 485 -46.63 8.46 -10.13
C GLN A 485 -46.92 6.99 -10.45
N ASN A 486 -47.33 6.70 -11.69
CA ASN A 486 -47.48 5.33 -12.19
C ASN A 486 -46.09 4.72 -12.47
N ARG A 487 -45.71 3.66 -11.75
CA ARG A 487 -44.30 3.24 -11.65
C ARG A 487 -43.92 2.11 -12.61
N GLY A 488 -43.32 2.49 -13.73
CA GLY A 488 -42.65 1.57 -14.67
C GLY A 488 -41.22 1.21 -14.21
N ARG A 489 -40.27 1.22 -15.16
CA ARG A 489 -38.83 1.20 -14.87
C ARG A 489 -38.41 2.59 -14.37
N VAL A 490 -37.47 2.64 -13.41
CA VAL A 490 -36.96 3.91 -12.86
C VAL A 490 -35.43 3.90 -12.82
N VAL A 491 -34.78 4.93 -13.34
CA VAL A 491 -33.31 5.13 -13.24
C VAL A 491 -33.01 6.26 -12.25
N ILE A 492 -32.14 6.00 -11.27
CA ILE A 492 -31.84 6.88 -10.14
C ILE A 492 -30.38 7.33 -10.25
N CYS A 493 -30.17 8.56 -10.72
CA CYS A 493 -28.89 9.19 -10.98
C CYS A 493 -28.43 10.09 -9.82
N GLY A 494 -27.15 10.05 -9.51
CA GLY A 494 -26.48 11.04 -8.66
C GLY A 494 -24.95 10.92 -8.76
N ASP A 495 -24.21 12.00 -8.56
CA ASP A 495 -22.75 11.99 -8.62
C ASP A 495 -22.07 11.61 -7.29
N SER A 496 -22.86 11.39 -6.24
CA SER A 496 -22.41 10.81 -4.98
C SER A 496 -22.09 9.32 -5.08
N ASN A 497 -20.85 9.02 -5.46
CA ASN A 497 -20.32 7.65 -5.56
C ASN A 497 -20.42 6.87 -4.23
N LEU A 498 -20.46 7.55 -3.08
CA LEU A 498 -20.71 6.91 -1.78
C LEU A 498 -22.15 6.38 -1.68
N ILE A 499 -23.14 7.24 -1.94
CA ILE A 499 -24.55 6.92 -1.73
C ILE A 499 -25.03 5.89 -2.75
N ILE A 500 -24.71 6.08 -4.04
CA ILE A 500 -25.08 5.13 -5.11
C ILE A 500 -24.58 3.71 -4.78
N ARG A 501 -23.33 3.58 -4.35
CA ARG A 501 -22.73 2.27 -4.01
C ARG A 501 -23.28 1.67 -2.72
N GLN A 502 -23.63 2.50 -1.73
CA GLN A 502 -24.33 2.03 -0.52
C GLN A 502 -25.75 1.53 -0.83
N MET A 503 -26.47 2.16 -1.76
CA MET A 503 -27.80 1.74 -2.19
C MET A 503 -27.80 0.47 -3.04
N ARG A 504 -26.83 0.33 -3.95
CA ARG A 504 -26.57 -0.93 -4.68
C ARG A 504 -26.08 -2.09 -3.81
N GLY A 505 -25.68 -1.82 -2.56
CA GLY A 505 -25.12 -2.82 -1.65
C GLY A 505 -23.65 -3.18 -1.91
N GLU A 506 -22.93 -2.41 -2.73
CA GLU A 506 -21.51 -2.64 -3.04
C GLU A 506 -20.57 -2.36 -1.86
N ILE A 507 -21.00 -1.52 -0.91
CA ILE A 507 -20.22 -1.10 0.28
C ILE A 507 -21.12 -0.90 1.49
N ASP A 508 -20.61 -1.26 2.68
CA ASP A 508 -21.32 -1.07 3.94
C ASP A 508 -21.47 0.40 4.34
N CYS A 509 -22.61 0.72 4.94
CA CYS A 509 -22.79 1.98 5.67
C CYS A 509 -22.44 1.76 7.15
N LYS A 510 -21.38 2.41 7.64
CA LYS A 510 -20.86 2.26 9.02
C LYS A 510 -21.14 3.44 9.95
N ALA A 511 -21.60 4.58 9.44
CA ALA A 511 -21.93 5.76 10.23
C ALA A 511 -23.39 5.68 10.74
N PRO A 512 -23.67 5.81 12.05
CA PRO A 512 -25.03 5.59 12.58
C PRO A 512 -26.14 6.47 11.97
N GLY A 513 -25.88 7.76 11.74
CA GLY A 513 -26.86 8.65 11.09
C GLY A 513 -27.19 8.21 9.66
N LEU A 514 -26.16 7.89 8.87
CA LEU A 514 -26.30 7.40 7.51
C LEU A 514 -26.97 6.00 7.45
N GLN A 515 -26.78 5.14 8.46
CA GLN A 515 -27.48 3.85 8.53
C GLN A 515 -29.00 4.03 8.60
N ILE A 516 -29.49 5.02 9.36
CA ILE A 516 -30.92 5.32 9.47
C ILE A 516 -31.47 5.87 8.14
N LEU A 517 -30.73 6.75 7.46
CA LEU A 517 -31.12 7.29 6.14
C LEU A 517 -31.11 6.20 5.06
N ARG A 518 -30.06 5.37 5.02
CA ARG A 518 -29.98 4.19 4.15
C ARG A 518 -31.14 3.22 4.37
N GLN A 519 -31.48 2.92 5.62
CA GLN A 519 -32.56 2.00 5.92
C GLN A 519 -33.90 2.51 5.37
N LYS A 520 -34.23 3.79 5.62
CA LYS A 520 -35.42 4.44 5.05
C LYS A 520 -35.44 4.40 3.52
N ALA A 521 -34.31 4.69 2.87
CA ALA A 521 -34.18 4.67 1.41
C ALA A 521 -34.38 3.25 0.85
N MET A 522 -33.76 2.23 1.48
CA MET A 522 -33.93 0.83 1.09
C MET A 522 -35.37 0.34 1.31
N ASP A 523 -36.04 0.75 2.38
CA ASP A 523 -37.42 0.33 2.67
C ASP A 523 -38.45 0.94 1.71
N GLN A 524 -38.21 2.15 1.19
CA GLN A 524 -38.98 2.70 0.07
C GLN A 524 -38.71 1.95 -1.24
N VAL A 525 -37.43 1.71 -1.55
CA VAL A 525 -36.99 1.07 -2.81
C VAL A 525 -37.41 -0.39 -2.93
N LYS A 526 -37.56 -1.12 -1.80
CA LYS A 526 -38.14 -2.48 -1.78
C LYS A 526 -39.54 -2.56 -2.42
N ALA A 527 -40.29 -1.46 -2.47
CA ALA A 527 -41.60 -1.42 -3.12
C ALA A 527 -41.53 -1.34 -4.66
N TRP A 528 -40.34 -1.20 -5.26
CA TRP A 528 -40.15 -1.00 -6.71
C TRP A 528 -39.28 -2.13 -7.30
N PRO A 529 -39.87 -3.17 -7.93
CA PRO A 529 -39.11 -4.30 -8.45
C PRO A 529 -38.30 -4.01 -9.73
N LYS A 530 -38.43 -2.80 -10.32
CA LYS A 530 -37.70 -2.36 -11.53
C LYS A 530 -37.08 -0.98 -11.31
N HIS A 531 -35.98 -0.93 -10.57
CA HIS A 531 -35.20 0.29 -10.36
C HIS A 531 -33.71 0.04 -10.65
N GLU A 532 -32.99 1.06 -11.11
CA GLU A 532 -31.55 1.00 -11.37
C GLU A 532 -30.86 2.25 -10.80
N PHE A 533 -29.78 2.06 -10.03
CA PHE A 533 -28.97 3.18 -9.53
C PHE A 533 -27.78 3.44 -10.45
N LEU A 534 -27.59 4.69 -10.89
CA LEU A 534 -26.51 5.12 -11.78
C LEU A 534 -25.63 6.17 -11.10
N HIS A 535 -24.33 5.91 -11.01
CA HIS A 535 -23.35 6.93 -10.66
C HIS A 535 -23.02 7.75 -11.91
N VAL A 536 -23.18 9.07 -11.81
CA VAL A 536 -22.86 10.00 -12.90
C VAL A 536 -21.68 10.90 -12.51
N LYS A 537 -21.04 11.55 -13.49
CA LYS A 537 -20.12 12.67 -13.19
C LYS A 537 -20.94 13.93 -12.92
N ARG A 538 -20.41 14.83 -12.09
CA ARG A 538 -21.06 16.10 -11.75
C ARG A 538 -21.45 16.94 -12.97
N ASP A 539 -20.66 16.92 -14.04
CA ASP A 539 -20.97 17.64 -15.30
C ASP A 539 -22.19 17.07 -16.07
N TRP A 540 -22.76 15.95 -15.61
CA TRP A 540 -24.01 15.36 -16.08
C TRP A 540 -25.14 15.51 -15.06
N ASN A 541 -24.86 15.89 -13.81
CA ASN A 541 -25.85 16.12 -12.73
C ASN A 541 -26.17 17.62 -12.51
N GLN A 542 -25.73 18.50 -13.43
CA GLN A 542 -25.70 19.96 -13.22
C GLN A 542 -27.04 20.58 -12.82
N SER A 543 -28.17 20.06 -13.33
CA SER A 543 -29.52 20.54 -12.98
C SER A 543 -29.82 20.35 -11.49
N ALA A 544 -29.42 19.22 -10.89
CA ALA A 544 -29.63 18.94 -9.47
C ALA A 544 -28.64 19.72 -8.58
N ASP A 545 -27.36 19.75 -8.94
CA ASP A 545 -26.31 20.52 -8.24
C ASP A 545 -26.63 22.02 -8.22
N ARG A 546 -27.03 22.61 -9.36
CA ARG A 546 -27.47 24.00 -9.43
C ARG A 546 -28.63 24.28 -8.47
N LEU A 547 -29.61 23.38 -8.40
CA LEU A 547 -30.81 23.54 -7.59
C LEU A 547 -30.52 23.40 -6.09
N ALA A 548 -29.71 22.42 -5.67
CA ALA A 548 -29.28 22.28 -4.27
C ALA A 548 -28.35 23.42 -3.84
N SER A 549 -27.38 23.79 -4.69
CA SER A 549 -26.48 24.92 -4.44
C SER A 549 -27.21 26.27 -4.40
N ALA A 550 -28.31 26.45 -5.16
CA ALA A 550 -29.17 27.63 -5.06
C ALA A 550 -29.95 27.66 -3.73
N ALA A 551 -30.54 26.54 -3.30
CA ALA A 551 -31.20 26.44 -2.00
C ALA A 551 -30.25 26.69 -0.81
N LEU A 552 -28.99 26.23 -0.90
CA LEU A 552 -27.94 26.51 0.10
C LEU A 552 -27.46 27.97 0.11
N GLN A 553 -27.67 28.72 -0.98
CA GLN A 553 -27.41 30.17 -1.04
C GLN A 553 -28.59 31.00 -0.57
N ARG A 554 -29.82 30.55 -0.86
CA ARG A 554 -31.09 31.14 -0.43
C ARG A 554 -31.42 30.83 1.04
N GLU A 555 -30.76 29.83 1.63
CA GLU A 555 -31.03 29.24 2.96
C GLU A 555 -32.51 28.84 3.14
N ALA A 556 -33.12 28.41 2.02
CA ALA A 556 -34.53 28.04 1.88
C ALA A 556 -34.74 27.09 0.70
N GLY A 557 -35.71 26.17 0.82
CA GLY A 557 -36.15 25.28 -0.25
C GLY A 557 -37.15 25.94 -1.21
N VAL A 558 -37.13 25.52 -2.48
CA VAL A 558 -38.04 26.00 -3.54
C VAL A 558 -38.49 24.82 -4.40
N ILE A 559 -39.78 24.77 -4.75
CA ILE A 559 -40.29 23.93 -5.84
C ILE A 559 -40.30 24.79 -7.10
N VAL A 560 -39.56 24.40 -8.14
CA VAL A 560 -39.52 25.19 -9.38
C VAL A 560 -40.82 25.01 -10.15
N THR A 561 -41.55 26.11 -10.36
CA THR A 561 -42.81 26.17 -11.13
C THR A 561 -42.81 27.27 -12.20
N ASP A 562 -41.71 27.98 -12.36
CA ASP A 562 -41.54 29.00 -13.40
C ASP A 562 -41.04 28.36 -14.70
N GLU A 563 -41.68 28.67 -15.83
CA GLU A 563 -41.33 28.07 -17.13
C GLU A 563 -39.91 28.45 -17.59
N GLY A 564 -39.39 29.61 -17.16
CA GLY A 564 -38.02 30.05 -17.38
C GLY A 564 -37.01 29.24 -16.58
N GLU A 565 -37.16 29.15 -15.25
CA GLU A 565 -36.28 28.30 -14.42
C GLU A 565 -36.37 26.81 -14.83
N ILE A 566 -37.53 26.31 -15.30
CA ILE A 566 -37.67 24.95 -15.87
C ILE A 566 -36.86 24.80 -17.16
N GLY A 567 -36.99 25.73 -18.11
CA GLY A 567 -36.22 25.72 -19.36
C GLY A 567 -34.71 25.79 -19.12
N ASP A 568 -34.27 26.56 -18.13
CA ASP A 568 -32.88 26.66 -17.70
C ASP A 568 -32.35 25.32 -17.13
N LEU A 569 -33.17 24.59 -16.36
CA LEU A 569 -32.81 23.27 -15.81
C LEU A 569 -32.75 22.17 -16.87
N VAL A 570 -33.64 22.21 -17.87
CA VAL A 570 -33.63 21.32 -19.05
C VAL A 570 -32.40 21.59 -19.90
N THR A 571 -32.05 22.86 -20.14
CA THR A 571 -30.92 23.26 -21.01
C THR A 571 -29.56 22.79 -20.49
N ILE A 572 -29.39 22.65 -19.17
CA ILE A 572 -28.15 22.15 -18.54
C ILE A 572 -28.19 20.65 -18.21
N ASN A 573 -29.28 19.95 -18.52
CA ASN A 573 -29.38 18.51 -18.33
C ASN A 573 -28.61 17.77 -19.42
N ARG A 574 -27.65 16.93 -19.02
CA ARG A 574 -26.85 16.10 -19.93
C ARG A 574 -27.01 14.59 -19.72
N LEU A 575 -27.94 14.17 -18.86
CA LEU A 575 -28.26 12.76 -18.64
C LEU A 575 -28.73 12.05 -19.93
N GLY A 576 -29.35 12.79 -20.85
CA GLY A 576 -29.71 12.31 -22.18
C GLY A 576 -28.53 11.73 -22.98
N GLU A 577 -27.34 12.33 -22.87
CA GLU A 577 -26.10 11.87 -23.53
C GLU A 577 -25.57 10.54 -22.97
N LEU A 578 -26.03 10.11 -21.79
CA LEU A 578 -25.54 8.93 -21.09
C LEU A 578 -26.47 7.72 -21.21
N LEU A 579 -27.77 7.94 -21.41
CA LEU A 579 -28.79 6.87 -21.41
C LEU A 579 -29.15 6.35 -22.81
N HIS A 580 -29.04 7.18 -23.85
CA HIS A 580 -29.41 6.78 -25.21
C HIS A 580 -28.20 6.25 -25.99
N PRO A 581 -28.33 5.09 -26.68
CA PRO A 581 -27.31 4.64 -27.62
C PRO A 581 -27.26 5.56 -28.84
N SER A 582 -26.05 5.84 -29.35
CA SER A 582 -25.88 6.66 -30.55
C SER A 582 -26.20 5.86 -31.82
N ASN A 583 -27.22 6.29 -32.57
CA ASN A 583 -27.42 5.82 -33.95
C ASN A 583 -26.41 6.52 -34.89
N ASP A 584 -25.43 5.76 -35.38
CA ASP A 584 -24.62 6.18 -36.53
C ASP A 584 -25.43 5.96 -37.83
N ASP A 585 -25.68 7.04 -38.59
CA ASP A 585 -26.16 6.97 -39.98
C ASP A 585 -25.44 8.06 -40.81
N PRO A 586 -25.03 7.80 -42.07
CA PRO A 586 -23.89 8.51 -42.66
C PRO A 586 -24.24 9.76 -43.46
N VAL A 587 -23.48 10.84 -43.27
CA VAL A 587 -23.52 12.06 -44.12
C VAL A 587 -22.12 12.39 -44.67
N VAL A 588 -22.07 12.76 -45.94
CA VAL A 588 -20.86 12.77 -46.77
C VAL A 588 -20.40 14.20 -47.11
N GLN A 589 -19.21 14.56 -46.60
CA GLN A 589 -18.11 15.28 -47.30
C GLN A 589 -18.36 16.65 -47.99
N ILE A 590 -17.48 17.65 -47.73
CA ILE A 590 -16.62 18.37 -48.74
C ILE A 590 -16.01 19.68 -48.17
N SER A 591 -14.77 19.94 -48.62
CA SER A 591 -13.80 20.97 -48.20
C SER A 591 -14.07 22.44 -48.60
N ALA A 592 -13.38 23.37 -47.91
CA ALA A 592 -13.02 24.71 -48.40
C ALA A 592 -11.61 25.13 -47.89
N VAL A 593 -10.91 26.05 -48.57
CA VAL A 593 -9.42 26.14 -48.53
C VAL A 593 -8.85 27.58 -48.62
N THR A 594 -7.76 27.87 -47.88
CA THR A 594 -6.87 29.08 -47.90
C THR A 594 -7.45 30.41 -47.36
N ARG A 595 -6.69 31.45 -46.95
CA ARG A 595 -5.29 31.89 -47.23
C ARG A 595 -4.50 32.39 -46.00
N SER A 596 -3.19 32.54 -46.19
CA SER A 596 -2.20 33.21 -45.30
C SER A 596 -2.24 34.76 -45.46
N ALA A 597 -1.48 35.63 -44.77
CA ALA A 597 -0.30 35.55 -43.89
C ALA A 597 -0.32 36.78 -42.91
N ARG A 598 0.73 37.30 -42.23
CA ARG A 598 2.22 37.13 -42.18
C ARG A 598 2.78 37.83 -40.91
N ARG A 599 4.06 37.55 -40.55
CA ARG A 599 4.91 38.19 -39.49
C ARG A 599 4.59 37.77 -38.04
N HIS A 600 5.56 37.63 -37.11
CA HIS A 600 7.03 37.74 -37.22
C HIS A 600 7.76 36.64 -36.41
N ARG A 601 9.00 36.31 -36.79
CA ARG A 601 9.85 35.31 -36.11
C ARG A 601 10.16 35.69 -34.66
N GLN A 602 10.02 34.72 -33.76
CA GLN A 602 10.90 34.53 -32.62
C GLN A 602 11.15 33.01 -32.45
N VAL A 603 12.36 32.63 -32.04
CA VAL A 603 12.69 31.23 -31.72
C VAL A 603 12.38 31.00 -30.24
N SER A 604 11.43 30.12 -29.95
CA SER A 604 11.26 29.47 -28.65
C SER A 604 11.47 27.98 -28.87
N ALA A 605 12.53 27.32 -28.37
CA ALA A 605 13.13 27.40 -27.03
C ALA A 605 12.18 26.97 -25.90
N ALA A 606 11.19 26.12 -26.22
CA ALA A 606 10.34 25.42 -25.25
C ALA A 606 9.99 24.01 -25.76
N MET A 607 10.08 23.00 -24.88
CA MET A 607 9.62 21.61 -25.10
C MET A 607 10.26 20.80 -26.26
N GLN A 608 11.60 20.74 -26.31
CA GLN A 608 12.31 19.62 -26.95
C GLN A 608 13.18 18.78 -25.98
N GLU A 609 13.30 19.19 -24.71
CA GLU A 609 14.27 18.62 -23.77
C GLU A 609 13.64 18.13 -22.45
N GLU A 610 13.19 16.88 -22.43
CA GLU A 610 13.07 16.10 -21.17
C GLU A 610 13.51 14.65 -21.39
N ILE A 611 13.03 13.99 -22.45
CA ILE A 611 13.40 12.59 -22.76
C ILE A 611 14.88 12.49 -23.15
N ILE A 612 15.36 13.41 -24.00
CA ILE A 612 16.76 13.45 -24.48
C ILE A 612 17.72 13.95 -23.39
N GLN A 613 17.28 14.79 -22.44
CA GLN A 613 18.10 15.13 -21.28
C GLN A 613 18.13 14.02 -20.21
N ARG A 614 17.03 13.25 -20.03
CA ARG A 614 16.98 12.10 -19.10
C ARG A 614 17.76 10.89 -19.63
N MET A 615 17.82 10.69 -20.93
CA MET A 615 18.72 9.73 -21.58
C MET A 615 19.95 10.45 -22.13
N ARG A 616 20.98 10.66 -21.29
CA ARG A 616 22.28 11.24 -21.70
C ARG A 616 22.67 10.70 -23.08
N SER A 617 22.93 11.59 -24.04
CA SER A 617 23.20 11.25 -25.43
C SER A 617 24.28 10.16 -25.56
N GLU A 618 25.30 10.22 -24.72
CA GLU A 618 26.32 9.19 -24.47
C GLU A 618 25.77 7.75 -24.46
N ARG A 619 24.70 7.47 -23.67
CA ARG A 619 24.10 6.12 -23.55
C ARG A 619 23.35 5.72 -24.82
N LEU A 620 22.75 6.67 -25.54
CA LEU A 620 22.09 6.42 -26.82
C LEU A 620 23.09 6.20 -27.95
N VAL A 621 24.20 6.94 -27.98
CA VAL A 621 25.34 6.71 -28.89
C VAL A 621 25.92 5.33 -28.62
N GLN A 622 26.25 5.00 -27.37
CA GLN A 622 26.79 3.68 -27.00
C GLN A 622 25.85 2.54 -27.40
N ALA A 623 24.56 2.61 -27.05
CA ALA A 623 23.60 1.56 -27.39
C ALA A 623 23.32 1.44 -28.89
N GLN A 624 23.50 2.52 -29.67
CA GLN A 624 23.50 2.46 -31.14
C GLN A 624 24.78 1.79 -31.67
N ASP A 625 25.94 2.08 -31.06
CA ASP A 625 27.25 1.58 -31.52
C ASP A 625 27.54 0.14 -31.04
N GLU A 626 26.69 -0.42 -30.17
CA GLU A 626 26.62 -1.87 -29.88
C GLU A 626 25.93 -2.68 -31.00
N GLU A 627 25.08 -2.06 -31.83
CA GLU A 627 24.36 -2.75 -32.91
C GLU A 627 25.09 -2.70 -34.25
N LYS A 628 25.65 -3.84 -34.68
CA LYS A 628 26.43 -3.95 -35.93
C LYS A 628 25.76 -3.30 -37.16
N TRP A 629 24.45 -3.41 -37.37
CA TRP A 629 23.82 -2.79 -38.54
C TRP A 629 23.73 -1.26 -38.46
N ILE A 630 23.70 -0.70 -37.25
CA ILE A 630 23.76 0.74 -37.00
C ILE A 630 25.19 1.23 -37.18
N VAL A 631 26.18 0.52 -36.62
CA VAL A 631 27.61 0.78 -36.85
C VAL A 631 27.96 0.74 -38.34
N ASP A 632 27.59 -0.34 -39.03
CA ASP A 632 27.85 -0.52 -40.46
C ASP A 632 27.25 0.63 -41.29
N LEU A 633 26.04 1.08 -40.93
CA LEU A 633 25.34 2.17 -41.60
C LEU A 633 25.93 3.55 -41.25
N LYS A 634 26.34 3.80 -39.99
CA LYS A 634 27.07 5.02 -39.60
C LYS A 634 28.39 5.12 -40.36
N SER A 635 29.16 4.04 -40.45
CA SER A 635 30.40 3.98 -41.25
C SER A 635 30.14 4.20 -42.73
N TYR A 636 29.07 3.61 -43.29
CA TYR A 636 28.69 3.84 -44.69
C TYR A 636 28.32 5.30 -44.96
N LEU A 637 27.52 5.93 -44.09
CA LEU A 637 27.09 7.33 -44.18
C LEU A 637 28.25 8.32 -44.01
N ARG A 638 29.25 8.00 -43.19
CA ARG A 638 30.49 8.79 -43.01
C ARG A 638 31.49 8.64 -44.15
N GLY A 639 31.32 7.63 -45.02
CA GLY A 639 32.23 7.33 -46.13
C GLY A 639 33.33 6.32 -45.82
N ASP A 640 33.34 5.74 -44.61
CA ASP A 640 34.33 4.77 -44.11
C ASP A 640 34.15 3.35 -44.69
N VAL A 641 33.80 3.26 -45.99
CA VAL A 641 33.40 2.02 -46.67
C VAL A 641 34.50 0.95 -46.68
N ALA A 642 35.76 1.34 -46.46
CA ALA A 642 36.90 0.42 -46.34
C ALA A 642 36.80 -0.54 -45.13
N ALA A 643 36.02 -0.21 -44.10
CA ALA A 643 35.77 -1.08 -42.95
C ALA A 643 34.65 -2.11 -43.18
N LEU A 644 33.91 -2.03 -44.30
CA LEU A 644 32.73 -2.85 -44.57
C LEU A 644 33.01 -3.99 -45.54
N THR A 645 32.34 -5.13 -45.36
CA THR A 645 32.38 -6.19 -46.39
C THR A 645 31.57 -5.76 -47.62
N THR A 646 31.91 -6.31 -48.79
CA THR A 646 31.18 -6.08 -50.06
C THR A 646 29.70 -6.48 -49.99
N ARG A 647 29.31 -7.30 -49.00
CA ARG A 647 27.92 -7.67 -48.69
C ARG A 647 27.25 -6.59 -47.85
N ASP A 648 27.92 -6.11 -46.80
CA ASP A 648 27.33 -5.19 -45.82
C ASP A 648 27.24 -3.76 -46.40
N ALA A 649 28.22 -3.34 -47.19
CA ALA A 649 28.13 -2.11 -47.98
C ALA A 649 26.94 -2.14 -48.96
N LYS A 650 26.68 -3.29 -49.62
CA LYS A 650 25.49 -3.50 -50.47
C LYS A 650 24.17 -3.57 -49.70
N ALA A 651 24.20 -3.84 -48.39
CA ALA A 651 23.02 -3.77 -47.53
C ALA A 651 22.74 -2.32 -47.10
N CYS A 652 23.78 -1.57 -46.72
CA CYS A 652 23.67 -0.15 -46.35
C CYS A 652 23.24 0.72 -47.54
N ALA A 653 23.81 0.49 -48.73
CA ALA A 653 23.46 1.21 -49.95
C ALA A 653 21.97 1.14 -50.35
N LYS A 654 21.22 0.12 -49.87
CA LYS A 654 19.78 -0.04 -50.14
C LYS A 654 18.87 0.79 -49.22
N ILE A 655 19.39 1.27 -48.09
CA ILE A 655 18.63 1.94 -47.03
C ILE A 655 19.17 3.35 -46.74
N THR A 656 20.39 3.66 -47.17
CA THR A 656 21.11 4.92 -46.88
C THR A 656 20.38 6.19 -47.29
N GLY A 657 19.34 6.11 -48.14
CA GLY A 657 18.54 7.27 -48.53
C GLY A 657 17.56 7.74 -47.46
N ASP A 658 17.20 6.89 -46.50
CA ASP A 658 16.20 7.19 -45.45
C ASP A 658 16.83 7.46 -44.07
N TYR A 659 18.16 7.61 -43.96
CA TYR A 659 18.85 7.77 -42.68
C TYR A 659 19.99 8.79 -42.77
N GLU A 660 20.20 9.55 -41.70
CA GLU A 660 21.28 10.53 -41.54
C GLU A 660 21.97 10.37 -40.18
N VAL A 661 23.19 10.89 -40.03
CA VAL A 661 23.93 10.90 -38.76
C VAL A 661 24.09 12.35 -38.30
N GLY A 662 23.63 12.66 -37.09
CA GLY A 662 23.74 13.99 -36.49
C GLY A 662 25.17 14.34 -36.05
N GLU A 663 25.40 15.63 -35.77
CA GLU A 663 26.68 16.13 -35.25
C GLU A 663 27.04 15.54 -33.87
N ASP A 664 26.03 15.07 -33.13
CA ASP A 664 26.13 14.34 -31.86
C ASP A 664 26.49 12.84 -32.02
N GLY A 665 26.60 12.36 -33.26
CA GLY A 665 26.89 10.97 -33.60
C GLY A 665 25.69 10.02 -33.52
N LEU A 666 24.48 10.51 -33.26
CA LEU A 666 23.25 9.71 -33.28
C LEU A 666 22.76 9.47 -34.71
N LEU A 667 22.25 8.26 -34.98
CA LEU A 667 21.56 7.92 -36.22
C LEU A 667 20.08 8.35 -36.14
N PHE A 668 19.63 9.07 -37.17
CA PHE A 668 18.25 9.49 -37.37
C PHE A 668 17.65 8.84 -38.63
N TYR A 669 16.32 8.81 -38.72
CA TYR A 669 15.53 8.33 -39.83
C TYR A 669 14.71 9.45 -40.45
N CYS A 670 14.85 9.64 -41.75
CA CYS A 670 14.32 10.74 -42.55
C CYS A 670 13.20 10.19 -43.43
N VAL A 671 12.02 10.83 -43.44
CA VAL A 671 10.94 10.41 -44.34
C VAL A 671 11.12 11.09 -45.70
N ASN A 672 11.45 10.30 -46.73
CA ASN A 672 11.54 10.79 -48.10
C ASN A 672 10.17 11.21 -48.67
N THR A 673 9.73 12.43 -48.38
CA THR A 673 8.59 13.08 -49.04
C THR A 673 9.03 13.70 -50.36
N THR A 674 8.49 13.20 -51.47
CA THR A 674 8.78 13.67 -52.82
C THR A 674 8.08 15.01 -53.15
N ARG A 675 8.52 16.11 -52.53
CA ARG A 675 8.16 17.49 -52.91
C ARG A 675 9.13 18.54 -52.36
N LEU A 676 9.53 19.46 -53.26
CA LEU A 676 10.06 20.83 -53.10
C LEU A 676 10.82 21.20 -51.81
N ASP A 677 12.02 21.74 -51.96
CA ASP A 677 12.98 22.08 -50.89
C ASP A 677 12.56 23.17 -49.88
N GLU A 678 11.28 23.55 -49.80
CA GLU A 678 10.72 24.42 -48.75
C GLU A 678 10.07 23.63 -47.58
N ASP A 679 9.81 22.31 -47.72
CA ASP A 679 9.13 21.46 -46.71
C ASP A 679 10.09 20.54 -45.91
N ARG A 680 11.41 20.72 -46.02
CA ARG A 680 12.43 19.81 -45.43
C ARG A 680 12.44 19.74 -43.89
N ASP A 681 11.87 20.71 -43.18
CA ASP A 681 11.84 20.75 -41.70
C ASP A 681 10.83 19.73 -41.08
N SER A 682 10.31 18.78 -41.85
CA SER A 682 9.21 17.88 -41.48
C SER A 682 9.62 16.56 -40.79
N ILE A 683 10.29 16.70 -39.65
CA ILE A 683 10.47 15.66 -38.59
C ILE A 683 11.39 14.48 -38.96
N ALA A 684 12.70 14.67 -38.76
CA ALA A 684 13.63 13.56 -38.52
C ALA A 684 13.29 12.82 -37.21
N ARG A 685 13.50 11.50 -37.17
CA ARG A 685 13.17 10.63 -36.01
C ARG A 685 14.40 9.93 -35.48
N LEU A 686 14.62 9.94 -34.17
CA LEU A 686 15.78 9.26 -33.57
C LEU A 686 15.65 7.72 -33.73
N VAL A 687 16.72 7.06 -34.19
CA VAL A 687 16.76 5.60 -34.29
C VAL A 687 17.02 4.98 -32.92
N VAL A 688 16.09 4.17 -32.42
CA VAL A 688 16.22 3.53 -31.10
C VAL A 688 16.76 2.09 -31.26
N PRO A 689 17.87 1.74 -30.59
CA PRO A 689 18.40 0.38 -30.59
C PRO A 689 17.49 -0.60 -29.80
N ALA A 690 17.52 -1.87 -30.18
CA ALA A 690 16.73 -2.98 -29.64
C ALA A 690 16.91 -3.17 -28.13
N THR A 691 18.10 -2.88 -27.60
CA THR A 691 18.41 -2.87 -26.16
C THR A 691 17.53 -1.88 -25.37
N LEU A 692 17.01 -0.84 -26.02
CA LEU A 692 16.14 0.18 -25.40
C LEU A 692 14.66 0.08 -25.81
N HIS A 693 14.28 -0.87 -26.68
CA HIS A 693 12.88 -0.96 -27.15
C HIS A 693 11.88 -1.17 -26.01
N GLN A 694 12.21 -2.00 -25.00
CA GLN A 694 11.32 -2.19 -23.85
C GLN A 694 11.20 -0.95 -22.96
N ASP A 695 12.29 -0.19 -22.73
CA ASP A 695 12.26 1.07 -21.96
C ASP A 695 11.26 2.06 -22.59
N PHE A 696 11.35 2.25 -23.91
CA PHE A 696 10.46 3.13 -24.67
C PHE A 696 9.01 2.61 -24.70
N LEU A 697 8.80 1.31 -24.95
CA LEU A 697 7.46 0.72 -24.98
C LEU A 697 6.76 0.80 -23.62
N HIS A 698 7.49 0.52 -22.53
CA HIS A 698 6.97 0.66 -21.18
C HIS A 698 6.63 2.11 -20.84
N HIS A 699 7.53 3.07 -21.13
CA HIS A 699 7.27 4.48 -20.89
C HIS A 699 6.05 5.01 -21.67
N TYR A 700 5.95 4.72 -22.97
CA TYR A 700 4.86 5.22 -23.82
C TYR A 700 3.52 4.46 -23.70
N HIS A 701 3.48 3.31 -23.03
CA HIS A 701 2.27 2.49 -22.88
C HIS A 701 1.86 2.23 -21.42
N ALA A 702 2.74 1.58 -20.65
CA ALA A 702 2.44 1.01 -19.33
C ALA A 702 2.74 1.97 -18.16
N SER A 703 3.44 3.09 -18.41
CA SER A 703 3.58 4.15 -17.43
C SER A 703 2.28 4.92 -17.22
N LEU A 704 2.21 5.69 -16.13
CA LEU A 704 1.09 6.60 -15.84
C LEU A 704 0.85 7.64 -16.95
N GLU A 705 1.91 8.02 -17.67
CA GLU A 705 1.89 8.94 -18.82
C GLU A 705 1.56 8.21 -20.14
N GLY A 706 1.80 6.89 -20.21
CA GLY A 706 1.42 6.02 -21.32
C GLY A 706 -0.08 5.73 -21.33
N GLY A 707 -0.63 5.38 -20.15
CA GLY A 707 -2.07 5.26 -19.91
C GLY A 707 -2.78 4.17 -20.70
N HIS A 708 -2.07 3.09 -21.08
CA HIS A 708 -2.59 1.90 -21.76
C HIS A 708 -3.47 2.17 -23.00
N GLN A 709 -3.19 3.25 -23.74
CA GLN A 709 -4.05 3.79 -24.81
C GLN A 709 -4.22 2.90 -26.08
N GLY A 710 -3.82 1.62 -26.02
CA GLY A 710 -3.90 0.66 -27.11
C GLY A 710 -2.89 0.89 -28.24
N ILE A 711 -2.82 -0.08 -29.16
CA ILE A 711 -1.78 -0.21 -30.19
C ILE A 711 -1.65 1.08 -31.02
N GLY A 712 -2.76 1.59 -31.56
CA GLY A 712 -2.76 2.74 -32.47
C GLY A 712 -2.18 4.02 -31.86
N ARG A 713 -2.68 4.44 -30.69
CA ARG A 713 -2.20 5.68 -30.01
C ARG A 713 -0.78 5.52 -29.48
N THR A 714 -0.43 4.34 -28.95
CA THR A 714 0.94 4.02 -28.51
C THR A 714 1.92 4.13 -29.69
N TYR A 715 1.58 3.52 -30.82
CA TYR A 715 2.36 3.59 -32.06
C TYR A 715 2.50 5.02 -32.58
N GLN A 716 1.41 5.80 -32.61
CA GLN A 716 1.45 7.21 -33.06
C GLN A 716 2.35 8.08 -32.16
N ARG A 717 2.26 7.96 -30.83
CA ARG A 717 3.11 8.72 -29.88
C ARG A 717 4.59 8.40 -30.04
N ILE A 718 4.95 7.13 -30.23
CA ILE A 718 6.35 6.74 -30.44
C ILE A 718 6.83 7.20 -31.83
N LYS A 719 6.03 6.93 -32.89
CA LYS A 719 6.34 7.31 -34.28
C LYS A 719 6.48 8.83 -34.49
N ALA A 720 5.90 9.66 -33.64
CA ALA A 720 6.05 11.11 -33.73
C ALA A 720 7.51 11.57 -33.58
N HIS A 721 8.36 10.83 -32.85
CA HIS A 721 9.72 11.25 -32.49
C HIS A 721 10.80 10.17 -32.68
N PHE A 722 10.41 8.88 -32.71
CA PHE A 722 11.32 7.74 -32.69
C PHE A 722 11.04 6.76 -33.82
N HIS A 723 12.06 6.02 -34.22
CA HIS A 723 11.99 5.00 -35.26
C HIS A 723 12.80 3.75 -34.91
N TRP A 724 12.29 2.58 -35.29
CA TRP A 724 13.08 1.36 -35.38
C TRP A 724 12.43 0.35 -36.33
N ARG A 725 13.22 -0.61 -36.81
CA ARG A 725 12.74 -1.65 -37.73
C ARG A 725 11.68 -2.51 -37.04
N GLY A 726 10.47 -2.51 -37.60
CA GLY A 726 9.35 -3.25 -37.04
C GLY A 726 8.64 -2.58 -35.86
N LEU A 727 8.82 -1.26 -35.64
CA LEU A 727 8.15 -0.47 -34.59
C LEU A 727 6.68 -0.85 -34.35
N PHE A 728 5.86 -0.92 -35.39
CA PHE A 728 4.44 -1.32 -35.25
C PHE A 728 4.28 -2.74 -34.67
N LYS A 729 5.10 -3.71 -35.11
CA LYS A 729 5.08 -5.09 -34.60
C LYS A 729 5.61 -5.19 -33.16
N SER A 730 6.58 -4.36 -32.76
CA SER A 730 7.02 -4.27 -31.37
C SER A 730 5.92 -3.69 -30.47
N VAL A 731 5.23 -2.62 -30.90
CA VAL A 731 4.09 -2.05 -30.17
C VAL A 731 2.92 -3.04 -30.12
N GLN A 732 2.53 -3.64 -31.25
CA GLN A 732 1.45 -4.62 -31.33
C GLN A 732 1.69 -5.81 -30.38
N ARG A 733 2.93 -6.31 -30.33
CA ARG A 733 3.31 -7.40 -29.42
C ARG A 733 3.26 -6.94 -27.96
N PHE A 734 3.96 -5.87 -27.61
CA PHE A 734 4.03 -5.37 -26.23
C PHE A 734 2.67 -4.98 -25.65
N VAL A 735 1.77 -4.40 -26.46
CA VAL A 735 0.40 -4.06 -26.05
C VAL A 735 -0.52 -5.29 -26.06
N GLY A 736 -0.22 -6.31 -26.87
CA GLY A 736 -0.92 -7.60 -26.85
C GLY A 736 -0.53 -8.46 -25.64
N GLU A 737 0.74 -8.43 -25.23
CA GLU A 737 1.28 -9.09 -24.03
C GLU A 737 1.06 -8.24 -22.75
N CYS A 738 0.47 -7.04 -22.87
CA CYS A 738 0.18 -6.17 -21.73
C CYS A 738 -1.09 -6.64 -21.03
N VAL A 739 -0.91 -7.29 -19.87
CA VAL A 739 -1.99 -7.84 -19.03
C VAL A 739 -3.11 -6.83 -18.74
N ASP A 740 -2.79 -5.55 -18.54
CA ASP A 740 -3.78 -4.49 -18.29
C ASP A 740 -4.60 -4.15 -19.55
N CYS A 741 -4.04 -4.35 -20.75
CA CYS A 741 -4.75 -4.21 -22.03
C CYS A 741 -5.53 -5.48 -22.41
N GLU A 742 -5.05 -6.68 -22.06
CA GLU A 742 -5.80 -7.93 -22.26
C GLU A 742 -6.99 -8.03 -21.30
N THR A 743 -6.80 -7.73 -20.02
CA THR A 743 -7.89 -7.74 -19.02
C THR A 743 -8.83 -6.54 -19.16
N GLY A 744 -8.34 -5.41 -19.69
CA GLY A 744 -9.13 -4.21 -19.95
C GLY A 744 -9.96 -4.23 -21.24
N LYS A 745 -9.92 -5.30 -22.06
CA LYS A 745 -10.63 -5.36 -23.34
C LYS A 745 -11.32 -6.70 -23.60
N GLY A 746 -12.62 -6.64 -23.86
CA GLY A 746 -13.27 -7.69 -24.66
C GLY A 746 -12.54 -7.84 -26.00
N ARG A 747 -12.37 -9.09 -26.46
CA ARG A 747 -11.53 -9.44 -27.63
C ARG A 747 -11.84 -8.50 -28.83
N PRO A 748 -10.85 -7.78 -29.38
CA PRO A 748 -11.08 -6.94 -30.54
C PRO A 748 -11.41 -7.81 -31.75
N VAL A 749 -12.62 -7.66 -32.28
CA VAL A 749 -12.98 -8.21 -33.59
C VAL A 749 -12.20 -7.44 -34.65
N VAL A 750 -11.19 -8.09 -35.25
CA VAL A 750 -10.42 -7.50 -36.35
C VAL A 750 -11.24 -7.64 -37.63
N GLN A 751 -12.06 -6.63 -37.92
CA GLN A 751 -12.56 -6.35 -39.26
C GLN A 751 -11.94 -5.04 -39.76
N GLY A 752 -11.26 -5.13 -40.91
CA GLY A 752 -10.44 -4.08 -41.48
C GLY A 752 -9.17 -4.68 -42.08
N GLU A 753 -8.91 -4.41 -43.35
CA GLU A 753 -7.73 -4.93 -44.04
C GLU A 753 -6.43 -4.28 -43.51
N SER A 754 -5.34 -5.05 -43.50
CA SER A 754 -4.04 -4.57 -43.04
C SER A 754 -3.47 -3.53 -44.01
N PRO A 755 -3.24 -2.26 -43.59
CA PRO A 755 -2.54 -1.28 -44.42
C PRO A 755 -1.07 -1.71 -44.54
N GLY A 756 -0.71 -2.27 -45.69
CA GLY A 756 0.59 -2.90 -45.90
C GLY A 756 1.74 -1.90 -46.04
N ASN A 757 2.78 -2.09 -45.22
CA ASN A 757 4.21 -2.15 -45.60
C ASN A 757 5.07 -2.39 -44.34
#